data_AF-A0A9D9PCZ1-F1
#
_entry.id   AF-A0A9D9PCZ1-F1
#
_cell.length_a   1.000
_cell.length_b   1.000
_cell.length_c   1.000
_cell.angle_alpha   90.00
_cell.angle_beta   90.00
_cell.angle_gamma   90.00
#
_symmetry.space_group_name_H-M   'P 1'
#
loop_
_entity.id
_entity.type
_entity.pdbx_description
1 polymer ?
#
loop_
_entity_poly.entity_id
_entity_poly.type
_entity_poly.pdbx_seq_one_letter_code
_entity_poly.pdbx_strand_id
1 'polypeptide(L)'
;MIKSIEIYPDTNVADTFRDINTSILPDGLEASIDNALPDLLSGNFREIVPRSNAGGSIERVSLASDGSQGNWYCMTPDISSNGQYVVFESGADNLVAGDENGEADIFLRDRNTGRTISISSVLDTLESSTSYRECHASDPAISGNGRFVAIGCRGYDERIFVRDGFTDETRLVSVASDGTPANEDSWHPAFDESGRYVAFVSEADNLVPGDTNGVEDIFVYDWQERTTTRVSVDSNGVQGNGESGSVFNGPVLSADGRYVAFESEADNFVLSDGNQSKDIFVHDRITGQTTRASSTSAGTQANWTSLAPTISADGRFVAFESYADNLVPGDTTRSYTDIFVHDRITGQTTRVSVAEDGTESNHYSNNANLSGNGRYVVFESYADNLVPGDTNGVLDVFLHDRFTGEISRVSVADNGSQGNGSSPIPIGGNIAISADGRSIAFDSDADNLVVGDTNGYEDVFVRDLGSDPVVVPMPVWVPGTSTTPSDPNVFTRYYIGQPAITPGGQTVVSNFHLYVLSAGNDRLELAATPDPIPAVPNTDSLQQANACWVVGLGGDDEFIGDDNPNVPCSGNQGADRFELGGGADLAIGGRDADELLGHGGDDLLAGNAGTDRLDGGDGADSLFGGRGGDILQGGNGADVLNGDLGQDILTGGGDSDIFVLRSDEVAVSSLLVGANAIVDFNAAEGDRIGLTGGTQFSDLIFEEFELSLDGTTSVATAIQLRNGGAYLGLVRGVTPENLNASMFALI
;
A
#
# COMPACT_ATOMS: atom_id res chain seq x y z
N MET A 1 -27.79 -1.30 6.03
CA MET A 1 -28.51 -2.61 5.95
C MET A 1 -28.03 -3.51 7.10
N ILE A 2 -28.89 -4.35 7.71
CA ILE A 2 -28.54 -5.23 8.85
C ILE A 2 -28.45 -6.68 8.35
N LYS A 3 -27.32 -7.38 8.56
CA LYS A 3 -27.17 -8.80 8.16
C LYS A 3 -26.51 -9.63 9.25
N SER A 4 -27.04 -10.84 9.47
CA SER A 4 -26.44 -11.89 10.31
C SER A 4 -25.61 -12.83 9.43
N ILE A 5 -24.33 -13.01 9.74
CA ILE A 5 -23.44 -13.94 9.01
C ILE A 5 -23.14 -15.13 9.91
N GLU A 6 -23.36 -16.35 9.38
CA GLU A 6 -23.07 -17.62 10.06
C GLU A 6 -21.79 -18.24 9.47
N ILE A 7 -20.77 -18.50 10.30
CA ILE A 7 -19.54 -19.16 9.85
C ILE A 7 -19.55 -20.64 10.23
N TYR A 8 -19.25 -21.50 9.24
CA TYR A 8 -19.17 -22.95 9.39
C TYR A 8 -17.70 -23.44 9.43
N PRO A 9 -17.41 -24.61 10.04
CA PRO A 9 -16.04 -25.06 10.29
C PRO A 9 -15.20 -25.36 9.04
N ASP A 10 -15.85 -25.66 7.91
CA ASP A 10 -15.22 -26.16 6.68
C ASP A 10 -15.27 -25.15 5.53
N THR A 11 -15.77 -23.94 5.77
CA THR A 11 -15.84 -22.89 4.77
C THR A 11 -14.62 -21.99 4.88
N ASN A 12 -13.89 -21.82 3.78
CA ASN A 12 -12.96 -20.70 3.66
C ASN A 12 -13.77 -19.41 3.84
N VAL A 13 -13.36 -18.55 4.77
CA VAL A 13 -14.08 -17.31 5.09
C VAL A 13 -14.25 -16.49 3.81
N ALA A 14 -13.20 -16.39 2.99
CA ALA A 14 -13.24 -15.72 1.69
C ALA A 14 -14.28 -16.33 0.71
N ASP A 15 -14.44 -17.66 0.68
CA ASP A 15 -15.42 -18.32 -0.20
C ASP A 15 -16.87 -18.18 0.29
N THR A 16 -17.08 -18.07 1.61
CA THR A 16 -18.43 -17.83 2.20
C THR A 16 -18.96 -16.45 1.83
N PHE A 17 -18.08 -15.45 1.75
CA PHE A 17 -18.44 -14.09 1.35
C PHE A 17 -18.60 -13.93 -0.17
N ARG A 18 -17.81 -14.68 -0.95
CA ARG A 18 -18.00 -14.78 -2.41
C ARG A 18 -19.41 -15.27 -2.79
N ASP A 19 -19.98 -16.19 -2.00
CA ASP A 19 -21.36 -16.67 -2.17
C ASP A 19 -22.43 -15.65 -1.72
N ILE A 20 -22.10 -14.72 -0.81
CA ILE A 20 -22.98 -13.62 -0.39
C ILE A 20 -23.06 -12.53 -1.47
N ASN A 21 -21.93 -12.21 -2.14
CA ASN A 21 -21.84 -11.22 -3.22
C ASN A 21 -22.62 -11.62 -4.49
N THR A 22 -22.78 -12.92 -4.77
CA THR A 22 -23.46 -13.34 -6.01
C THR A 22 -25.00 -13.37 -5.93
N SER A 23 -25.60 -13.11 -4.77
CA SER A 23 -27.04 -13.39 -4.60
C SER A 23 -27.92 -12.34 -3.91
N ILE A 24 -27.41 -11.35 -3.16
CA ILE A 24 -28.29 -10.54 -2.27
C ILE A 24 -27.84 -9.08 -2.00
N LEU A 25 -27.05 -8.41 -2.85
CA LEU A 25 -26.74 -6.97 -2.70
C LEU A 25 -27.20 -6.18 -3.92
N PRO A 26 -27.80 -4.98 -3.76
CA PRO A 26 -28.00 -4.05 -4.87
C PRO A 26 -26.64 -3.52 -5.37
N ASP A 27 -26.48 -3.45 -6.69
CA ASP A 27 -25.29 -2.90 -7.36
C ASP A 27 -24.86 -1.56 -6.71
N GLY A 28 -23.63 -1.51 -6.19
CA GLY A 28 -23.02 -0.32 -5.58
C GLY A 28 -22.80 -0.35 -4.05
N LEU A 29 -23.43 -1.26 -3.30
CA LEU A 29 -23.18 -1.42 -1.84
C LEU A 29 -22.03 -2.40 -1.52
N GLU A 30 -21.56 -3.15 -2.52
CA GLU A 30 -20.44 -4.10 -2.42
C GLU A 30 -19.08 -3.39 -2.21
N ALA A 31 -19.07 -2.06 -2.27
CA ALA A 31 -17.88 -1.25 -2.45
C ALA A 31 -17.00 -1.02 -1.22
N SER A 32 -17.56 -0.49 -0.13
CA SER A 32 -16.75 -0.13 1.04
C SER A 32 -16.72 -1.18 2.14
N ILE A 33 -17.64 -2.17 2.12
CA ILE A 33 -17.55 -3.38 2.96
C ILE A 33 -16.21 -4.08 2.73
N ASP A 34 -15.79 -4.26 1.48
CA ASP A 34 -14.60 -5.02 1.14
C ASP A 34 -13.27 -4.25 1.24
N ASN A 35 -13.27 -2.92 1.47
CA ASN A 35 -12.02 -2.19 1.74
C ASN A 35 -11.60 -2.32 3.21
N ALA A 36 -12.56 -2.50 4.12
CA ALA A 36 -12.31 -2.61 5.56
C ALA A 36 -12.39 -4.06 6.07
N LEU A 37 -13.29 -4.91 5.54
CA LEU A 37 -13.55 -6.22 6.11
C LEU A 37 -12.47 -7.30 5.88
N PRO A 38 -11.79 -7.42 4.72
CA PRO A 38 -10.75 -8.43 4.54
C PRO A 38 -9.56 -8.20 5.48
N ASP A 39 -9.13 -6.95 5.65
CA ASP A 39 -8.02 -6.54 6.50
C ASP A 39 -8.39 -6.69 7.99
N LEU A 40 -9.61 -6.28 8.41
CA LEU A 40 -10.09 -6.49 9.77
C LEU A 40 -10.39 -7.99 10.09
N LEU A 41 -10.93 -8.80 9.17
CA LEU A 41 -11.36 -10.20 9.43
C LEU A 41 -10.26 -11.25 9.19
N SER A 42 -9.17 -10.91 8.50
CA SER A 42 -7.99 -11.78 8.36
C SER A 42 -7.27 -12.01 9.69
N GLY A 43 -7.62 -11.25 10.74
CA GLY A 43 -6.90 -11.22 12.01
C GLY A 43 -5.54 -10.54 11.92
N ASN A 44 -5.22 -9.92 10.78
CA ASN A 44 -4.05 -9.08 10.60
C ASN A 44 -4.39 -7.64 11.03
N PHE A 45 -4.58 -7.42 12.33
CA PHE A 45 -4.65 -6.08 12.97
C PHE A 45 -3.40 -5.19 12.71
N ARG A 46 -2.43 -5.73 11.95
CA ARG A 46 -1.17 -5.11 11.51
C ARG A 46 -1.36 -4.09 10.38
N GLU A 47 -2.51 -4.10 9.71
CA GLU A 47 -2.80 -3.20 8.58
C GLU A 47 -3.67 -2.00 8.98
N ILE A 48 -4.19 -1.90 10.21
CA ILE A 48 -5.11 -0.80 10.59
C ILE A 48 -4.41 0.56 10.65
N VAL A 49 -3.14 0.59 11.09
CA VAL A 49 -2.37 1.82 11.17
C VAL A 49 -1.61 2.04 9.87
N PRO A 50 -1.65 3.24 9.28
CA PRO A 50 -0.95 3.54 8.03
C PRO A 50 0.54 3.21 8.08
N ARG A 51 1.05 2.63 6.99
CA ARG A 51 2.49 2.53 6.77
C ARG A 51 3.03 3.91 6.43
N SER A 52 3.99 4.37 7.21
CA SER A 52 4.68 5.64 6.97
C SER A 52 6.19 5.44 6.94
N ASN A 53 6.89 6.49 6.51
CA ASN A 53 8.34 6.56 6.58
C ASN A 53 8.89 6.50 8.02
N ALA A 54 8.06 6.81 9.01
CA ALA A 54 8.14 6.44 10.44
C ALA A 54 8.75 5.08 10.72
N GLY A 55 10.01 5.04 11.15
CA GLY A 55 10.68 3.81 11.56
C GLY A 55 11.04 2.90 10.39
N GLY A 56 10.82 3.37 9.16
CA GLY A 56 11.33 2.74 7.95
C GLY A 56 12.81 3.01 7.73
N SER A 57 13.40 2.26 6.81
CA SER A 57 14.79 2.41 6.41
C SER A 57 14.93 2.41 4.90
N ILE A 58 15.87 3.19 4.36
CA ILE A 58 16.27 3.12 2.96
C ILE A 58 17.63 2.43 2.83
N GLU A 59 17.73 1.49 1.90
CA GLU A 59 18.98 0.79 1.59
C GLU A 59 19.28 0.80 0.09
N ARG A 60 20.58 0.83 -0.26
CA ARG A 60 21.03 0.59 -1.64
C ARG A 60 21.08 -0.92 -1.91
N VAL A 61 20.51 -1.32 -3.03
CA VAL A 61 20.39 -2.73 -3.45
C VAL A 61 21.34 -3.07 -4.61
N SER A 62 21.75 -2.07 -5.39
CA SER A 62 22.81 -2.12 -6.41
C SER A 62 24.22 -2.30 -5.80
N LEU A 63 24.39 -3.37 -5.04
CA LEU A 63 25.61 -3.73 -4.33
C LEU A 63 26.13 -5.09 -4.79
N ALA A 64 27.44 -5.25 -4.84
CA ALA A 64 28.07 -6.57 -4.92
C ALA A 64 27.82 -7.38 -3.64
N SER A 65 28.12 -8.69 -3.69
CA SER A 65 27.94 -9.57 -2.51
C SER A 65 28.86 -9.23 -1.33
N ASP A 66 29.91 -8.43 -1.55
CA ASP A 66 30.80 -7.93 -0.50
C ASP A 66 30.39 -6.55 0.06
N GLY A 67 29.28 -6.00 -0.45
CA GLY A 67 28.75 -4.69 -0.07
C GLY A 67 29.35 -3.50 -0.82
N SER A 68 30.22 -3.72 -1.82
CA SER A 68 30.70 -2.63 -2.66
C SER A 68 29.61 -2.12 -3.62
N GLN A 69 29.56 -0.80 -3.83
CA GLN A 69 28.63 -0.12 -4.74
C GLN A 69 28.94 -0.44 -6.20
N GLY A 70 27.91 -0.59 -7.04
CA GLY A 70 28.04 -0.63 -8.49
C GLY A 70 28.77 0.61 -9.03
N ASN A 71 29.66 0.43 -10.00
CA ASN A 71 30.49 1.51 -10.55
C ASN A 71 29.91 2.18 -11.80
N TRP A 72 28.67 1.85 -12.16
CA TRP A 72 27.93 2.35 -13.31
C TRP A 72 26.42 2.29 -13.01
N TYR A 73 25.58 2.81 -13.91
CA TYR A 73 24.12 2.85 -13.74
C TYR A 73 23.50 1.52 -13.30
N CYS A 74 22.48 1.63 -12.45
CA CYS A 74 21.56 0.55 -12.09
C CYS A 74 20.13 1.10 -12.12
N MET A 75 19.22 0.44 -12.85
CA MET A 75 17.86 0.93 -13.10
C MET A 75 16.85 -0.21 -13.25
N THR A 76 15.60 0.15 -13.59
CA THR A 76 14.47 -0.77 -13.86
C THR A 76 14.24 -1.84 -12.78
N PRO A 77 14.17 -1.49 -11.48
CA PRO A 77 13.99 -2.50 -10.46
C PRO A 77 12.61 -3.15 -10.51
N ASP A 78 12.56 -4.42 -10.14
CA ASP A 78 11.33 -5.14 -9.80
C ASP A 78 11.55 -5.98 -8.52
N ILE A 79 10.49 -6.20 -7.73
CA ILE A 79 10.58 -6.77 -6.38
C ILE A 79 9.60 -7.93 -6.20
N SER A 80 10.07 -9.02 -5.58
CA SER A 80 9.21 -10.16 -5.22
C SER A 80 8.14 -9.76 -4.20
N SER A 81 7.02 -10.48 -4.17
CA SER A 81 5.85 -10.21 -3.32
C SER A 81 6.15 -10.13 -1.82
N ASN A 82 7.19 -10.83 -1.34
CA ASN A 82 7.63 -10.78 0.06
C ASN A 82 8.70 -9.71 0.35
N GLY A 83 9.04 -8.88 -0.64
CA GLY A 83 10.06 -7.84 -0.56
C GLY A 83 11.50 -8.35 -0.54
N GLN A 84 11.78 -9.66 -0.51
CA GLN A 84 13.14 -10.18 -0.27
C GLN A 84 14.07 -10.04 -1.47
N TYR A 85 13.56 -10.32 -2.67
CA TYR A 85 14.35 -10.41 -3.89
C TYR A 85 14.08 -9.21 -4.78
N VAL A 86 15.15 -8.56 -5.22
CA VAL A 86 15.08 -7.42 -6.15
C VAL A 86 15.88 -7.78 -7.39
N VAL A 87 15.25 -7.65 -8.55
CA VAL A 87 15.93 -7.70 -9.85
C VAL A 87 16.12 -6.29 -10.38
N PHE A 88 17.20 -6.06 -11.13
CA PHE A 88 17.47 -4.78 -11.75
C PHE A 88 18.44 -4.93 -12.91
N GLU A 89 18.39 -3.97 -13.84
CA GLU A 89 19.34 -3.82 -14.93
C GLU A 89 20.54 -3.00 -14.45
N SER A 90 21.75 -3.37 -14.87
CA SER A 90 22.94 -2.58 -14.56
C SER A 90 24.03 -2.74 -15.61
N GLY A 91 24.74 -1.65 -15.88
CA GLY A 91 25.98 -1.66 -16.68
C GLY A 91 27.26 -1.78 -15.85
N ALA A 92 27.16 -2.10 -14.56
CA ALA A 92 28.28 -2.10 -13.63
C ALA A 92 29.08 -3.42 -13.67
N ASP A 93 30.36 -3.33 -14.05
CA ASP A 93 31.27 -4.48 -14.21
C ASP A 93 31.79 -5.08 -12.87
N ASN A 94 31.36 -4.52 -11.74
CA ASN A 94 31.87 -4.88 -10.41
C ASN A 94 30.83 -5.49 -9.47
N LEU A 95 29.57 -5.65 -9.89
CA LEU A 95 28.53 -6.27 -9.06
C LEU A 95 28.75 -7.77 -8.86
N VAL A 96 29.23 -8.45 -9.91
CA VAL A 96 29.55 -9.89 -9.89
C VAL A 96 30.88 -10.11 -10.59
N ALA A 97 31.78 -10.88 -9.96
CA ALA A 97 33.08 -11.17 -10.54
C ALA A 97 32.96 -11.94 -11.86
N GLY A 98 33.62 -11.44 -12.91
CA GLY A 98 33.62 -12.05 -14.25
C GLY A 98 32.60 -11.46 -15.21
N ASP A 99 31.85 -10.43 -14.78
CA ASP A 99 31.14 -9.53 -15.66
C ASP A 99 32.14 -8.54 -16.30
N GLU A 100 32.56 -8.83 -17.53
CA GLU A 100 33.55 -8.03 -18.28
C GLU A 100 33.08 -7.80 -19.74
N ASN A 101 31.81 -8.05 -20.04
CA ASN A 101 31.28 -7.95 -21.41
C ASN A 101 31.11 -6.48 -21.86
N GLY A 102 31.01 -5.55 -20.91
CA GLY A 102 30.83 -4.12 -21.17
C GLY A 102 29.41 -3.76 -21.61
N GLU A 103 28.44 -4.65 -21.38
CA GLU A 103 27.03 -4.52 -21.74
C GLU A 103 26.16 -4.47 -20.47
N ALA A 104 24.90 -4.08 -20.62
CA ALA A 104 23.92 -4.13 -19.53
C ALA A 104 23.53 -5.59 -19.22
N ASP A 105 23.53 -5.93 -17.94
CA ASP A 105 23.15 -7.24 -17.44
C ASP A 105 22.02 -7.13 -16.41
N ILE A 106 21.25 -8.21 -16.27
CA ILE A 106 20.22 -8.35 -15.23
C ILE A 106 20.81 -9.04 -14.01
N PHE A 107 20.66 -8.39 -12.86
CA PHE A 107 21.11 -8.88 -11.57
C PHE A 107 19.94 -9.21 -10.67
N LEU A 108 20.14 -10.19 -9.78
CA LEU A 108 19.23 -10.52 -8.70
C LEU A 108 19.96 -10.35 -7.36
N ARG A 109 19.40 -9.51 -6.49
CA ARG A 109 19.84 -9.32 -5.11
C ARG A 109 18.87 -10.00 -4.14
N ASP A 110 19.42 -10.86 -3.29
CA ASP A 110 18.73 -11.36 -2.10
C ASP A 110 19.07 -10.43 -0.92
N ARG A 111 18.09 -9.64 -0.49
CA ARG A 111 18.25 -8.66 0.59
C ARG A 111 18.56 -9.32 1.94
N ASN A 112 18.04 -10.52 2.19
CA ASN A 112 18.26 -11.23 3.46
C ASN A 112 19.68 -11.76 3.61
N THR A 113 20.28 -12.24 2.52
CA THR A 113 21.64 -12.82 2.54
C THR A 113 22.70 -11.83 2.08
N GLY A 114 22.31 -10.72 1.47
CA GLY A 114 23.21 -9.78 0.82
C GLY A 114 23.93 -10.38 -0.38
N ARG A 115 23.35 -11.39 -1.04
CA ARG A 115 23.95 -12.05 -2.20
C ARG A 115 23.43 -11.44 -3.50
N THR A 116 24.36 -11.08 -4.39
CA THR A 116 24.07 -10.62 -5.76
C THR A 116 24.57 -11.65 -6.77
N ILE A 117 23.74 -11.99 -7.76
CA ILE A 117 24.09 -12.87 -8.87
C ILE A 117 23.66 -12.25 -10.20
N SER A 118 24.40 -12.53 -11.27
CA SER A 118 24.02 -12.18 -12.65
C SER A 118 23.10 -13.28 -13.20
N ILE A 119 21.94 -12.87 -13.70
CA ILE A 119 20.90 -13.74 -14.27
C ILE A 119 21.02 -13.81 -15.81
N SER A 120 21.50 -12.76 -16.47
CA SER A 120 21.63 -12.69 -17.93
C SER A 120 22.90 -13.32 -18.49
N SER A 121 24.00 -13.44 -17.72
CA SER A 121 25.30 -13.98 -18.19
C SER A 121 25.26 -15.37 -18.85
N VAL A 122 24.20 -16.16 -18.63
CA VAL A 122 23.98 -17.45 -19.31
C VAL A 122 23.57 -17.27 -20.78
N LEU A 123 22.90 -16.17 -21.13
CA LEU A 123 22.39 -15.87 -22.46
C LEU A 123 23.52 -15.64 -23.48
N ASP A 124 24.62 -15.03 -23.05
CA ASP A 124 25.84 -14.85 -23.85
C ASP A 124 26.37 -16.17 -24.43
N THR A 125 26.16 -17.27 -23.70
CA THR A 125 26.60 -18.61 -24.13
C THR A 125 25.58 -19.32 -25.03
N LEU A 126 24.28 -19.07 -24.86
CA LEU A 126 23.19 -19.70 -25.60
C LEU A 126 23.12 -19.18 -27.06
N GLU A 127 23.31 -17.88 -27.23
CA GLU A 127 23.21 -17.18 -28.52
C GLU A 127 24.41 -17.44 -29.44
N SER A 128 25.58 -17.76 -28.89
CA SER A 128 26.84 -18.03 -29.63
C SER A 128 26.79 -19.19 -30.65
N SER A 129 25.70 -19.97 -30.63
CA SER A 129 25.47 -21.13 -31.51
C SER A 129 24.66 -20.81 -32.77
N THR A 130 24.12 -19.60 -32.89
CA THR A 130 23.36 -19.13 -34.07
C THR A 130 23.90 -17.78 -34.54
N SER A 131 23.54 -17.32 -35.72
CA SER A 131 24.06 -16.07 -36.31
C SER A 131 23.57 -14.78 -35.62
N TYR A 132 22.93 -14.88 -34.45
CA TYR A 132 22.48 -13.78 -33.62
C TYR A 132 23.65 -13.35 -32.71
N ARG A 133 23.96 -12.06 -32.71
CA ARG A 133 25.02 -11.47 -31.88
C ARG A 133 24.38 -10.82 -30.66
N GLU A 134 25.03 -11.02 -29.52
CA GLU A 134 25.04 -10.25 -28.26
C GLU A 134 23.65 -9.77 -27.78
N CYS A 135 23.13 -10.48 -26.77
CA CYS A 135 21.90 -10.15 -26.06
C CYS A 135 22.14 -8.95 -25.14
N HIS A 136 21.52 -7.79 -25.41
CA HIS A 136 21.50 -6.72 -24.41
C HIS A 136 20.29 -6.94 -23.50
N ALA A 137 20.55 -7.33 -22.26
CA ALA A 137 19.50 -7.74 -21.35
C ALA A 137 18.75 -6.52 -20.80
N SER A 138 17.42 -6.55 -20.84
CA SER A 138 16.55 -5.44 -20.44
C SER A 138 15.23 -5.93 -19.83
N ASP A 139 14.46 -4.99 -19.30
CA ASP A 139 13.08 -5.17 -18.82
C ASP A 139 12.92 -6.41 -17.91
N PRO A 140 13.68 -6.46 -16.79
CA PRO A 140 13.61 -7.59 -15.89
C PRO A 140 12.27 -7.61 -15.16
N ALA A 141 11.72 -8.81 -14.98
CA ALA A 141 10.58 -9.04 -14.11
C ALA A 141 10.82 -10.25 -13.22
N ILE A 142 10.33 -10.23 -11.99
CA ILE A 142 10.45 -11.32 -11.03
C ILE A 142 9.08 -11.87 -10.65
N SER A 143 8.93 -13.20 -10.62
CA SER A 143 7.72 -13.83 -10.11
C SER A 143 7.52 -13.52 -8.63
N GLY A 144 6.28 -13.41 -8.15
CA GLY A 144 5.98 -13.04 -6.75
C GLY A 144 6.69 -13.91 -5.70
N ASN A 145 6.86 -15.20 -5.96
CA ASN A 145 7.61 -16.12 -5.10
C ASN A 145 9.16 -15.97 -5.13
N GLY A 146 9.70 -15.05 -5.93
CA GLY A 146 11.12 -14.75 -6.06
C GLY A 146 11.95 -15.79 -6.82
N ARG A 147 11.33 -16.81 -7.44
CA ARG A 147 12.04 -17.93 -8.07
C ARG A 147 12.40 -17.68 -9.53
N PHE A 148 11.49 -17.12 -10.31
CA PHE A 148 11.63 -16.97 -11.75
C PHE A 148 11.94 -15.52 -12.10
N VAL A 149 12.90 -15.32 -13.01
CA VAL A 149 13.26 -14.00 -13.53
C VAL A 149 13.10 -14.02 -15.05
N ALA A 150 12.30 -13.11 -15.58
CA ALA A 150 12.17 -12.87 -17.01
C ALA A 150 13.20 -11.84 -17.44
N ILE A 151 13.68 -11.99 -18.68
CA ILE A 151 14.77 -11.23 -19.26
C ILE A 151 14.37 -10.92 -20.70
N GLY A 152 14.18 -9.64 -21.00
CA GLY A 152 14.16 -9.13 -22.37
C GLY A 152 15.59 -9.18 -22.94
N CYS A 153 15.70 -9.54 -24.20
CA CYS A 153 16.98 -9.76 -24.86
C CYS A 153 17.00 -9.01 -26.19
N ARG A 154 17.57 -7.79 -26.19
CA ARG A 154 17.62 -6.90 -27.36
C ARG A 154 18.70 -7.39 -28.33
N GLY A 155 18.26 -7.87 -29.50
CA GLY A 155 19.09 -8.39 -30.60
C GLY A 155 18.56 -7.93 -31.97
N TYR A 156 18.64 -8.74 -33.02
CA TYR A 156 17.96 -8.44 -34.30
C TYR A 156 16.43 -8.61 -34.22
N ASP A 157 15.95 -9.42 -33.26
CA ASP A 157 14.55 -9.47 -32.80
C ASP A 157 14.59 -9.58 -31.26
N GLU A 158 13.88 -8.73 -30.51
CA GLU A 158 13.82 -8.77 -29.05
C GLU A 158 13.02 -9.99 -28.57
N ARG A 159 13.59 -10.75 -27.63
CA ARG A 159 13.01 -12.01 -27.16
C ARG A 159 12.97 -12.09 -25.66
N ILE A 160 12.02 -12.84 -25.14
CA ILE A 160 11.82 -12.99 -23.71
C ILE A 160 12.26 -14.39 -23.28
N PHE A 161 13.20 -14.41 -22.34
CA PHE A 161 13.67 -15.61 -21.67
C PHE A 161 13.23 -15.61 -20.21
N VAL A 162 13.05 -16.78 -19.62
CA VAL A 162 12.84 -16.94 -18.19
C VAL A 162 13.91 -17.87 -17.63
N ARG A 163 14.58 -17.43 -16.57
CA ARG A 163 15.52 -18.21 -15.78
C ARG A 163 14.87 -18.67 -14.47
N ASP A 164 14.97 -19.96 -14.20
CA ASP A 164 14.54 -20.57 -12.93
C ASP A 164 15.70 -20.55 -11.94
N GLY A 165 15.61 -19.74 -10.88
CA GLY A 165 16.64 -19.60 -9.86
C GLY A 165 16.89 -20.87 -9.03
N PHE A 166 16.00 -21.88 -9.07
CA PHE A 166 16.19 -23.15 -8.37
C PHE A 166 16.92 -24.19 -9.24
N THR A 167 16.55 -24.31 -10.52
CA THR A 167 17.11 -25.32 -11.42
C THR A 167 18.27 -24.82 -12.26
N ASP A 168 18.45 -23.50 -12.32
CA ASP A 168 19.38 -22.80 -13.21
C ASP A 168 19.08 -23.02 -14.70
N GLU A 169 17.86 -23.46 -15.02
CA GLU A 169 17.39 -23.60 -16.40
C GLU A 169 16.91 -22.25 -16.96
N THR A 170 17.30 -21.95 -18.20
CA THR A 170 16.81 -20.79 -18.97
C THR A 170 16.00 -21.27 -20.17
N ARG A 171 14.83 -20.69 -20.40
CA ARG A 171 13.98 -21.03 -21.56
C ARG A 171 13.42 -19.79 -22.24
N LEU A 172 13.29 -19.87 -23.56
CA LEU A 172 12.58 -18.89 -24.36
C LEU A 172 11.06 -19.04 -24.12
N VAL A 173 10.38 -17.93 -23.81
CA VAL A 173 8.92 -17.89 -23.59
C VAL A 173 8.15 -17.12 -24.66
N SER A 174 8.82 -16.25 -25.42
CA SER A 174 8.27 -15.66 -26.66
C SER A 174 8.26 -16.70 -27.78
N VAL A 175 7.43 -17.73 -27.62
CA VAL A 175 7.26 -18.86 -28.55
C VAL A 175 5.78 -19.13 -28.79
N ALA A 176 5.45 -19.69 -29.95
CA ALA A 176 4.17 -20.33 -30.20
C ALA A 176 4.02 -21.63 -29.38
N SER A 177 2.80 -22.15 -29.28
CA SER A 177 2.51 -23.41 -28.55
C SER A 177 3.22 -24.65 -29.12
N ASP A 178 3.73 -24.60 -30.36
CA ASP A 178 4.55 -25.65 -30.95
C ASP A 178 6.06 -25.49 -30.70
N GLY A 179 6.45 -24.42 -29.99
CA GLY A 179 7.83 -24.07 -29.66
C GLY A 179 8.55 -23.22 -30.70
N THR A 180 7.88 -22.80 -31.78
CA THR A 180 8.45 -21.87 -32.76
C THR A 180 8.66 -20.49 -32.12
N PRO A 181 9.85 -19.88 -32.18
CA PRO A 181 10.08 -18.52 -31.69
C PRO A 181 9.19 -17.48 -32.39
N ALA A 182 8.87 -16.41 -31.65
CA ALA A 182 8.37 -15.17 -32.21
C ALA A 182 9.22 -14.74 -33.43
N ASN A 183 8.57 -14.27 -34.48
CA ASN A 183 9.22 -13.80 -35.71
C ASN A 183 9.42 -12.29 -35.79
N GLU A 184 9.01 -11.56 -34.77
CA GLU A 184 9.23 -10.12 -34.55
C GLU A 184 9.47 -9.91 -33.04
N ASP A 185 9.62 -8.66 -32.64
CA ASP A 185 9.99 -8.28 -31.29
C ASP A 185 8.94 -8.68 -30.21
N SER A 186 9.42 -8.94 -29.00
CA SER A 186 8.63 -9.23 -27.80
C SER A 186 9.22 -8.52 -26.58
N TRP A 187 8.39 -7.80 -25.81
CA TRP A 187 8.83 -6.92 -24.72
C TRP A 187 7.97 -7.04 -23.46
N HIS A 188 8.42 -6.39 -22.40
CA HIS A 188 7.68 -6.15 -21.16
C HIS A 188 7.06 -7.40 -20.55
N PRO A 189 7.88 -8.40 -20.17
CA PRO A 189 7.36 -9.58 -19.50
C PRO A 189 6.79 -9.23 -18.12
N ALA A 190 5.68 -9.85 -17.76
CA ALA A 190 5.11 -9.79 -16.41
C ALA A 190 4.70 -11.19 -15.94
N PHE A 191 4.76 -11.43 -14.63
CA PHE A 191 4.44 -12.73 -14.02
C PHE A 191 3.18 -12.70 -13.17
N ASP A 192 2.56 -13.87 -13.02
CA ASP A 192 1.72 -14.16 -11.85
C ASP A 192 2.57 -14.51 -10.61
N GLU A 193 1.95 -14.62 -9.43
CA GLU A 193 2.63 -14.91 -8.15
C GLU A 193 3.46 -16.20 -8.21
N SER A 194 2.95 -17.21 -8.93
CA SER A 194 3.60 -18.52 -9.02
C SER A 194 4.74 -18.57 -10.05
N GLY A 195 4.79 -17.61 -10.98
CA GLY A 195 5.66 -17.64 -12.16
C GLY A 195 5.25 -18.65 -13.23
N ARG A 196 4.00 -19.14 -13.19
CA ARG A 196 3.46 -20.06 -14.19
C ARG A 196 3.06 -19.32 -15.46
N TYR A 197 2.45 -18.16 -15.33
CA TYR A 197 1.96 -17.36 -16.43
C TYR A 197 2.90 -16.20 -16.67
N VAL A 198 3.29 -16.01 -17.93
CA VAL A 198 4.11 -14.87 -18.37
C VAL A 198 3.30 -14.10 -19.40
N ALA A 199 2.87 -12.89 -19.08
CA ALA A 199 2.28 -11.98 -20.06
C ALA A 199 3.38 -11.15 -20.73
N PHE A 200 3.18 -10.78 -21.99
CA PHE A 200 4.12 -9.93 -22.73
C PHE A 200 3.44 -9.29 -23.94
N VAL A 201 4.05 -8.22 -24.44
CA VAL A 201 3.71 -7.57 -25.72
C VAL A 201 4.51 -8.25 -26.83
N SER A 202 3.92 -8.45 -28.01
CA SER A 202 4.69 -8.85 -29.20
C SER A 202 4.08 -8.34 -30.50
N GLU A 203 4.95 -8.00 -31.46
CA GLU A 203 4.62 -7.71 -32.86
C GLU A 203 4.46 -8.98 -33.72
N ALA A 204 4.73 -10.16 -33.16
CA ALA A 204 4.87 -11.40 -33.91
C ALA A 204 3.52 -12.00 -34.32
N ASP A 205 3.31 -12.13 -35.64
CA ASP A 205 2.09 -12.72 -36.23
C ASP A 205 2.03 -14.26 -36.14
N ASN A 206 3.07 -14.90 -35.59
CA ASN A 206 3.24 -16.35 -35.59
C ASN A 206 3.04 -17.02 -34.21
N LEU A 207 2.81 -16.26 -33.14
CA LEU A 207 2.66 -16.80 -31.78
C LEU A 207 1.36 -17.58 -31.60
N VAL A 208 0.28 -17.15 -32.26
CA VAL A 208 -1.01 -17.83 -32.28
C VAL A 208 -1.60 -17.87 -33.70
N PRO A 209 -2.36 -18.91 -34.06
CA PRO A 209 -3.06 -18.92 -35.34
C PRO A 209 -4.11 -17.82 -35.44
N GLY A 210 -4.15 -17.12 -36.57
CA GLY A 210 -5.18 -16.10 -36.83
C GLY A 210 -4.86 -14.74 -36.24
N ASP A 211 -3.60 -14.52 -35.87
CA ASP A 211 -3.07 -13.16 -35.78
C ASP A 211 -2.89 -12.57 -37.18
N THR A 212 -3.57 -11.46 -37.46
CA THR A 212 -3.62 -10.87 -38.80
C THR A 212 -3.73 -9.34 -38.79
N ASN A 213 -3.71 -8.70 -37.62
CA ASN A 213 -3.88 -7.25 -37.51
C ASN A 213 -2.57 -6.50 -37.84
N GLY A 214 -1.41 -7.16 -37.69
CA GLY A 214 -0.09 -6.61 -38.03
C GLY A 214 0.31 -5.47 -37.11
N VAL A 215 -0.13 -5.54 -35.85
CA VAL A 215 0.15 -4.60 -34.77
C VAL A 215 0.51 -5.38 -33.51
N GLU A 216 1.04 -4.70 -32.51
CA GLU A 216 1.35 -5.25 -31.20
C GLU A 216 0.11 -5.85 -30.53
N ASP A 217 0.27 -7.07 -30.03
CA ASP A 217 -0.75 -7.80 -29.30
C ASP A 217 -0.24 -8.29 -27.93
N ILE A 218 -1.17 -8.56 -27.03
CA ILE A 218 -0.86 -9.07 -25.69
C ILE A 218 -1.01 -10.58 -25.67
N PHE A 219 0.04 -11.27 -25.25
CA PHE A 219 0.08 -12.72 -25.15
C PHE A 219 0.32 -13.16 -23.71
N VAL A 220 -0.15 -14.36 -23.38
CA VAL A 220 0.18 -15.08 -22.15
C VAL A 220 0.74 -16.45 -22.49
N TYR A 221 1.95 -16.72 -22.01
CA TYR A 221 2.56 -18.05 -22.03
C TYR A 221 2.27 -18.78 -20.71
N ASP A 222 1.66 -19.96 -20.79
CA ASP A 222 1.54 -20.90 -19.67
C ASP A 222 2.77 -21.82 -19.67
N TRP A 223 3.66 -21.61 -18.70
CA TRP A 223 4.90 -22.37 -18.55
C TRP A 223 4.67 -23.86 -18.29
N GLN A 224 3.58 -24.21 -17.60
CA GLN A 224 3.27 -25.59 -17.24
C GLN A 224 2.72 -26.35 -18.45
N GLU A 225 1.78 -25.73 -19.16
CA GLU A 225 1.11 -26.35 -20.32
C GLU A 225 1.86 -26.14 -21.64
N ARG A 226 2.83 -25.22 -21.66
CA ARG A 226 3.62 -24.79 -22.83
C ARG A 226 2.72 -24.26 -23.95
N THR A 227 1.73 -23.46 -23.57
CA THR A 227 0.75 -22.89 -24.49
C THR A 227 0.82 -21.37 -24.47
N THR A 228 0.67 -20.78 -25.65
CA THR A 228 0.61 -19.32 -25.85
C THR A 228 -0.79 -18.94 -26.29
N THR A 229 -1.39 -17.96 -25.61
CA THR A 229 -2.73 -17.46 -25.90
C THR A 229 -2.69 -15.94 -26.02
N ARG A 230 -3.34 -15.38 -27.05
CA ARG A 230 -3.58 -13.94 -27.15
C ARG A 230 -4.73 -13.54 -26.23
N VAL A 231 -4.55 -12.44 -25.48
CA VAL A 231 -5.53 -11.89 -24.54
C VAL A 231 -6.02 -10.49 -24.93
N SER A 232 -5.38 -9.83 -25.90
CA SER A 232 -5.90 -8.65 -26.61
C SER A 232 -7.07 -9.01 -27.54
N VAL A 233 -8.17 -9.48 -26.93
CA VAL A 233 -9.38 -9.94 -27.62
C VAL A 233 -10.63 -9.34 -26.98
N ASP A 234 -11.72 -9.24 -27.74
CA ASP A 234 -13.05 -8.92 -27.21
C ASP A 234 -13.63 -10.10 -26.40
N SER A 235 -14.80 -9.90 -25.79
CA SER A 235 -15.47 -10.95 -25.00
C SER A 235 -15.96 -12.16 -25.81
N ASN A 236 -15.81 -12.16 -27.14
CA ASN A 236 -16.10 -13.28 -28.04
C ASN A 236 -14.82 -13.94 -28.58
N GLY A 237 -13.63 -13.49 -28.15
CA GLY A 237 -12.34 -13.97 -28.62
C GLY A 237 -11.90 -13.41 -29.98
N VAL A 238 -12.51 -12.31 -30.44
CA VAL A 238 -12.10 -11.60 -31.66
C VAL A 238 -10.94 -10.67 -31.33
N GLN A 239 -9.85 -10.73 -32.10
CA GLN A 239 -8.66 -9.88 -31.90
C GLN A 239 -8.97 -8.38 -31.97
N GLY A 240 -8.15 -7.60 -31.27
CA GLY A 240 -8.15 -6.14 -31.36
C GLY A 240 -7.83 -5.65 -32.76
N ASN A 241 -8.44 -4.54 -33.17
CA ASN A 241 -8.19 -3.89 -34.45
C ASN A 241 -7.22 -2.69 -34.37
N GLY A 242 -6.63 -2.46 -33.19
CA GLY A 242 -5.60 -1.46 -32.93
C GLY A 242 -4.50 -2.04 -32.03
N GLU A 243 -3.41 -1.28 -31.88
CA GLU A 243 -2.23 -1.66 -31.10
C GLU A 243 -2.62 -1.92 -29.63
N SER A 244 -2.10 -2.99 -29.04
CA SER A 244 -2.26 -3.33 -27.62
C SER A 244 -0.88 -3.41 -26.95
N GLY A 245 -0.66 -2.58 -25.93
CA GLY A 245 0.67 -2.35 -25.35
C GLY A 245 1.47 -1.29 -26.11
N SER A 246 2.73 -1.10 -25.71
CA SER A 246 3.71 -0.29 -26.45
C SER A 246 5.13 -0.74 -26.15
N VAL A 247 6.10 -0.11 -26.81
CA VAL A 247 7.52 -0.23 -26.47
C VAL A 247 7.88 0.33 -25.09
N PHE A 248 6.98 1.04 -24.41
CA PHE A 248 7.23 1.61 -23.06
C PHE A 248 6.46 0.90 -21.95
N ASN A 249 5.26 0.36 -22.26
CA ASN A 249 4.34 -0.18 -21.27
C ASN A 249 3.90 -1.60 -21.63
N GLY A 250 3.93 -2.48 -20.63
CA GLY A 250 3.53 -3.88 -20.75
C GLY A 250 2.16 -4.23 -20.15
N PRO A 251 1.72 -5.48 -20.34
CA PRO A 251 0.61 -6.05 -19.59
C PRO A 251 1.04 -6.39 -18.15
N VAL A 252 0.06 -6.49 -17.26
CA VAL A 252 0.24 -6.98 -15.87
C VAL A 252 -0.77 -8.08 -15.56
N LEU A 253 -0.45 -8.95 -14.58
CA LEU A 253 -1.33 -10.03 -14.15
C LEU A 253 -1.75 -9.92 -12.69
N SER A 254 -2.96 -10.41 -12.37
CA SER A 254 -3.33 -10.75 -11.00
C SER A 254 -2.44 -11.89 -10.47
N ALA A 255 -2.40 -12.07 -9.14
CA ALA A 255 -1.52 -13.07 -8.50
C ALA A 255 -1.80 -14.51 -8.95
N ASP A 256 -3.05 -14.84 -9.28
CA ASP A 256 -3.45 -16.14 -9.84
C ASP A 256 -3.30 -16.23 -11.37
N GLY A 257 -2.86 -15.15 -12.01
CA GLY A 257 -2.74 -15.00 -13.46
C GLY A 257 -4.08 -14.99 -14.20
N ARG A 258 -5.22 -14.87 -13.52
CA ARG A 258 -6.55 -14.90 -14.15
C ARG A 258 -6.86 -13.62 -14.92
N TYR A 259 -6.61 -12.47 -14.30
CA TYR A 259 -6.89 -11.17 -14.88
C TYR A 259 -5.62 -10.61 -15.50
N VAL A 260 -5.71 -10.14 -16.74
CA VAL A 260 -4.62 -9.45 -17.43
C VAL A 260 -5.07 -8.03 -17.74
N ALA A 261 -4.39 -7.03 -17.19
CA ALA A 261 -4.65 -5.64 -17.52
C ALA A 261 -3.63 -5.16 -18.58
N PHE A 262 -4.10 -4.38 -19.55
CA PHE A 262 -3.28 -3.88 -20.65
C PHE A 262 -3.89 -2.62 -21.28
N GLU A 263 -3.04 -1.81 -21.92
CA GLU A 263 -3.47 -0.66 -22.72
C GLU A 263 -3.79 -1.08 -24.17
N SER A 264 -4.76 -0.44 -24.83
CA SER A 264 -5.04 -0.69 -26.26
C SER A 264 -5.77 0.45 -26.95
N GLU A 265 -5.49 0.66 -28.24
CA GLU A 265 -6.21 1.55 -29.15
C GLU A 265 -7.40 0.87 -29.85
N ALA A 266 -7.63 -0.42 -29.59
CA ALA A 266 -8.65 -1.20 -30.28
C ALA A 266 -10.08 -0.74 -29.92
N ASP A 267 -10.83 -0.30 -30.92
CA ASP A 267 -12.20 0.20 -30.74
C ASP A 267 -13.27 -0.91 -30.66
N ASN A 268 -12.84 -2.17 -30.76
CA ASN A 268 -13.72 -3.33 -30.90
C ASN A 268 -13.75 -4.28 -29.69
N PHE A 269 -13.04 -3.99 -28.59
CA PHE A 269 -13.10 -4.83 -27.38
C PHE A 269 -14.40 -4.70 -26.61
N VAL A 270 -14.92 -3.46 -26.53
CA VAL A 270 -16.19 -3.16 -25.86
C VAL A 270 -17.03 -2.24 -26.75
N LEU A 271 -18.35 -2.32 -26.60
CA LEU A 271 -19.25 -1.42 -27.32
C LEU A 271 -19.01 0.03 -26.88
N SER A 272 -19.04 0.97 -27.84
CA SER A 272 -18.92 2.42 -27.58
C SER A 272 -17.53 2.94 -27.27
N ASP A 273 -16.47 2.24 -27.72
CA ASP A 273 -15.18 2.88 -27.91
C ASP A 273 -15.21 3.88 -29.07
N GLY A 274 -14.71 5.08 -28.86
CA GLY A 274 -14.77 6.14 -29.86
C GLY A 274 -13.94 7.38 -29.58
N ASN A 275 -13.05 7.33 -28.57
CA ASN A 275 -12.09 8.40 -28.31
C ASN A 275 -10.86 8.33 -29.26
N GLN A 276 -10.67 7.21 -29.99
CA GLN A 276 -9.51 6.97 -30.87
C GLN A 276 -8.18 7.12 -30.11
N SER A 277 -8.16 6.77 -28.83
CA SER A 277 -7.00 6.87 -27.94
C SER A 277 -6.81 5.54 -27.21
N LYS A 278 -5.63 5.32 -26.62
CA LYS A 278 -5.44 4.14 -25.77
C LYS A 278 -6.33 4.18 -24.54
N ASP A 279 -6.92 3.04 -24.24
CA ASP A 279 -7.72 2.78 -23.05
C ASP A 279 -7.16 1.58 -22.29
N ILE A 280 -7.50 1.48 -21.01
CA ILE A 280 -7.11 0.36 -20.16
C ILE A 280 -8.20 -0.71 -20.18
N PHE A 281 -7.81 -1.94 -20.50
CA PHE A 281 -8.68 -3.09 -20.52
C PHE A 281 -8.20 -4.16 -19.54
N VAL A 282 -9.14 -4.96 -19.04
CA VAL A 282 -8.87 -6.17 -18.28
C VAL A 282 -9.55 -7.36 -18.95
N HIS A 283 -8.76 -8.37 -19.27
CA HIS A 283 -9.24 -9.65 -19.78
C HIS A 283 -9.26 -10.71 -18.67
N ASP A 284 -10.42 -11.30 -18.41
CA ASP A 284 -10.59 -12.45 -17.52
C ASP A 284 -10.39 -13.74 -18.32
N ARG A 285 -9.23 -14.38 -18.15
CA ARG A 285 -8.84 -15.58 -18.90
C ARG A 285 -9.69 -16.81 -18.62
N ILE A 286 -10.50 -16.80 -17.56
CA ILE A 286 -11.40 -17.91 -17.21
C ILE A 286 -12.77 -17.74 -17.85
N THR A 287 -13.34 -16.53 -17.79
CA THR A 287 -14.68 -16.27 -18.36
C THR A 287 -14.61 -15.85 -19.82
N GLY A 288 -13.45 -15.40 -20.29
CA GLY A 288 -13.23 -14.79 -21.60
C GLY A 288 -13.71 -13.35 -21.71
N GLN A 289 -14.16 -12.73 -20.61
CA GLN A 289 -14.71 -11.38 -20.62
C GLN A 289 -13.61 -10.33 -20.68
N THR A 290 -13.77 -9.34 -21.56
CA THR A 290 -12.91 -8.14 -21.64
C THR A 290 -13.73 -6.91 -21.26
N THR A 291 -13.23 -6.14 -20.28
CA THR A 291 -13.88 -4.94 -19.74
C THR A 291 -12.93 -3.75 -19.72
N ARG A 292 -13.43 -2.53 -19.97
CA ARG A 292 -12.63 -1.30 -19.84
C ARG A 292 -12.53 -0.86 -18.37
N ALA A 293 -11.34 -0.51 -17.91
CA ALA A 293 -11.08 0.07 -16.59
C ALA A 293 -10.92 1.60 -16.64
N SER A 294 -10.45 2.18 -17.75
CA SER A 294 -10.37 3.64 -17.98
C SER A 294 -11.74 4.27 -18.23
N SER A 295 -12.59 4.27 -17.19
CA SER A 295 -13.93 4.84 -17.24
C SER A 295 -14.26 5.61 -15.96
N THR A 296 -15.20 6.55 -16.03
CA THR A 296 -15.74 7.25 -14.87
C THR A 296 -16.53 6.30 -13.98
N SER A 297 -16.85 6.71 -12.74
CA SER A 297 -17.75 5.95 -11.85
C SER A 297 -19.17 5.73 -12.40
N ALA A 298 -19.54 6.44 -13.48
CA ALA A 298 -20.81 6.24 -14.20
C ALA A 298 -20.65 5.36 -15.46
N GLY A 299 -19.48 4.75 -15.67
CA GLY A 299 -19.16 3.89 -16.81
C GLY A 299 -18.93 4.64 -18.13
N THR A 300 -18.70 5.96 -18.10
CA THR A 300 -18.35 6.73 -19.30
C THR A 300 -16.86 6.59 -19.59
N GLN A 301 -16.47 6.37 -20.84
CA GLN A 301 -15.05 6.24 -21.19
C GLN A 301 -14.22 7.50 -20.85
N ALA A 302 -12.92 7.29 -20.61
CA ALA A 302 -11.91 8.35 -20.64
C ALA A 302 -11.95 9.09 -21.99
N ASN A 303 -11.81 10.42 -21.96
CA ASN A 303 -11.86 11.25 -23.16
C ASN A 303 -10.49 11.48 -23.82
N TRP A 304 -9.41 11.03 -23.19
CA TRP A 304 -8.03 11.03 -23.70
C TRP A 304 -7.32 9.73 -23.32
N THR A 305 -6.08 9.60 -23.78
CA THR A 305 -5.22 8.43 -23.59
C THR A 305 -5.04 8.05 -22.12
N SER A 306 -5.18 6.76 -21.83
CA SER A 306 -4.80 6.11 -20.57
C SER A 306 -3.77 5.01 -20.84
N LEU A 307 -2.76 4.89 -19.98
CA LEU A 307 -1.56 4.08 -20.22
C LEU A 307 -1.11 3.35 -18.93
N ALA A 308 -0.09 2.51 -19.04
CA ALA A 308 0.66 1.90 -17.93
C ALA A 308 -0.21 1.32 -16.79
N PRO A 309 -1.04 0.29 -17.06
CA PRO A 309 -1.90 -0.28 -16.04
C PRO A 309 -1.12 -1.18 -15.07
N THR A 310 -1.49 -1.14 -13.79
CA THR A 310 -1.16 -2.13 -12.77
C THR A 310 -2.44 -2.74 -12.18
N ILE A 311 -2.37 -3.92 -11.56
CA ILE A 311 -3.55 -4.62 -11.02
C ILE A 311 -3.26 -5.30 -9.67
N SER A 312 -4.22 -5.25 -8.74
CA SER A 312 -4.12 -5.92 -7.44
C SER A 312 -4.08 -7.45 -7.57
N ALA A 313 -3.60 -8.14 -6.53
CA ALA A 313 -3.41 -9.59 -6.52
C ALA A 313 -4.70 -10.37 -6.79
N ASP A 314 -5.84 -9.86 -6.32
CA ASP A 314 -7.19 -10.42 -6.55
C ASP A 314 -7.81 -10.00 -7.89
N GLY A 315 -7.17 -9.07 -8.61
CA GLY A 315 -7.65 -8.52 -9.86
C GLY A 315 -8.71 -7.43 -9.73
N ARG A 316 -9.02 -6.94 -8.53
CA ARG A 316 -10.10 -5.97 -8.31
C ARG A 316 -9.73 -4.55 -8.69
N PHE A 317 -8.61 -4.05 -8.16
CA PHE A 317 -8.18 -2.66 -8.34
C PHE A 317 -7.22 -2.58 -9.52
N VAL A 318 -7.48 -1.64 -10.42
CA VAL A 318 -6.62 -1.34 -11.55
C VAL A 318 -6.15 0.10 -11.40
N ALA A 319 -4.86 0.32 -11.19
CA ALA A 319 -4.30 1.67 -11.25
C ALA A 319 -3.72 1.93 -12.63
N PHE A 320 -3.81 3.18 -13.09
CA PHE A 320 -3.32 3.59 -14.41
C PHE A 320 -3.09 5.09 -14.46
N GLU A 321 -2.22 5.51 -15.37
CA GLU A 321 -2.01 6.93 -15.69
C GLU A 321 -2.99 7.38 -16.80
N SER A 322 -3.45 8.62 -16.75
CA SER A 322 -4.35 9.15 -17.77
C SER A 322 -4.21 10.65 -17.99
N TYR A 323 -4.36 11.07 -19.26
CA TYR A 323 -4.52 12.47 -19.67
C TYR A 323 -5.99 12.94 -19.63
N ALA A 324 -6.92 12.08 -19.21
CA ALA A 324 -8.35 12.30 -19.34
C ALA A 324 -8.91 13.21 -18.24
N ASP A 325 -9.40 14.40 -18.62
CA ASP A 325 -9.98 15.39 -17.69
C ASP A 325 -11.43 15.09 -17.26
N ASN A 326 -11.92 13.87 -17.53
CA ASN A 326 -13.30 13.48 -17.27
C ASN A 326 -13.47 12.26 -16.36
N LEU A 327 -12.37 11.60 -15.93
CA LEU A 327 -12.43 10.39 -15.11
C LEU A 327 -13.04 10.66 -13.73
N VAL A 328 -12.71 11.80 -13.14
CA VAL A 328 -13.26 12.27 -11.86
C VAL A 328 -13.73 13.73 -11.97
N PRO A 329 -14.70 14.17 -11.14
CA PRO A 329 -15.07 15.58 -11.08
C PRO A 329 -13.91 16.45 -10.59
N GLY A 330 -13.75 17.65 -11.17
CA GLY A 330 -12.78 18.63 -10.68
C GLY A 330 -11.35 18.43 -11.17
N ASP A 331 -11.13 17.53 -12.13
CA ASP A 331 -9.88 17.43 -12.87
C ASP A 331 -9.68 18.69 -13.74
N THR A 332 -8.64 19.48 -13.45
CA THR A 332 -8.34 20.71 -14.20
C THR A 332 -6.99 20.70 -14.91
N THR A 333 -6.20 19.65 -14.71
CA THR A 333 -4.81 19.44 -15.17
C THR A 333 -4.72 18.89 -16.59
N ARG A 334 -5.42 19.52 -17.54
CA ARG A 334 -5.62 19.07 -18.95
C ARG A 334 -4.39 18.71 -19.81
N SER A 335 -3.17 18.90 -19.33
CA SER A 335 -1.93 18.60 -20.05
C SER A 335 -0.99 17.67 -19.29
N TYR A 336 -1.32 17.32 -18.05
CA TYR A 336 -0.53 16.46 -17.19
C TYR A 336 -1.25 15.11 -17.05
N THR A 337 -0.47 14.05 -16.89
CA THR A 337 -0.98 12.74 -16.49
C THR A 337 -1.26 12.75 -15.00
N ASP A 338 -2.37 12.13 -14.62
CA ASP A 338 -2.74 11.85 -13.25
C ASP A 338 -2.85 10.34 -13.06
N ILE A 339 -2.70 9.88 -11.81
CA ILE A 339 -2.86 8.46 -11.44
C ILE A 339 -4.27 8.24 -10.94
N PHE A 340 -4.95 7.26 -11.52
CA PHE A 340 -6.29 6.84 -11.16
C PHE A 340 -6.31 5.39 -10.72
N VAL A 341 -7.26 5.04 -9.87
CA VAL A 341 -7.59 3.66 -9.51
C VAL A 341 -9.05 3.40 -9.83
N HIS A 342 -9.30 2.36 -10.61
CA HIS A 342 -10.63 1.85 -10.89
C HIS A 342 -10.88 0.56 -10.10
N ASP A 343 -11.95 0.56 -9.32
CA ASP A 343 -12.46 -0.62 -8.63
C ASP A 343 -13.45 -1.36 -9.54
N ARG A 344 -13.04 -2.52 -10.04
CA ARG A 344 -13.81 -3.29 -11.02
C ARG A 344 -15.07 -3.94 -10.46
N ILE A 345 -15.21 -4.03 -9.14
CA ILE A 345 -16.43 -4.57 -8.51
C ILE A 345 -17.48 -3.48 -8.41
N THR A 346 -17.06 -2.28 -8.02
CA THR A 346 -17.96 -1.18 -7.67
C THR A 346 -18.21 -0.24 -8.83
N GLY A 347 -17.30 -0.26 -9.81
CA GLY A 347 -17.21 0.68 -10.91
C GLY A 347 -16.62 2.03 -10.50
N GLN A 348 -16.24 2.24 -9.24
CA GLN A 348 -15.74 3.54 -8.77
C GLN A 348 -14.34 3.83 -9.32
N THR A 349 -14.15 5.05 -9.82
CA THR A 349 -12.85 5.58 -10.23
C THR A 349 -12.47 6.76 -9.33
N THR A 350 -11.27 6.72 -8.77
CA THR A 350 -10.72 7.75 -7.89
C THR A 350 -9.34 8.18 -8.36
N ARG A 351 -9.03 9.48 -8.30
CA ARG A 351 -7.67 9.98 -8.50
C ARG A 351 -6.85 9.82 -7.21
N VAL A 352 -5.63 9.32 -7.33
CA VAL A 352 -4.70 9.12 -6.20
C VAL A 352 -3.48 10.04 -6.25
N SER A 353 -3.21 10.68 -7.40
CA SER A 353 -2.26 11.81 -7.52
C SER A 353 -2.86 13.10 -6.93
N VAL A 354 -3.22 13.06 -5.66
CA VAL A 354 -3.76 14.18 -4.91
C VAL A 354 -2.94 14.41 -3.64
N ALA A 355 -2.79 15.67 -3.27
CA ALA A 355 -2.36 16.02 -1.93
C ALA A 355 -3.42 15.59 -0.91
N GLU A 356 -3.05 15.65 0.37
CA GLU A 356 -3.88 15.21 1.48
C GLU A 356 -5.24 15.91 1.57
N ASP A 357 -5.30 17.21 1.24
CA ASP A 357 -6.54 18.00 1.19
C ASP A 357 -7.39 17.73 -0.06
N GLY A 358 -7.04 16.70 -0.84
CA GLY A 358 -7.67 16.33 -2.10
C GLY A 358 -7.30 17.23 -3.27
N THR A 359 -6.40 18.22 -3.09
CA THR A 359 -5.93 19.05 -4.21
C THR A 359 -5.16 18.20 -5.20
N GLU A 360 -5.40 18.43 -6.49
CA GLU A 360 -4.73 17.67 -7.54
C GLU A 360 -3.23 17.99 -7.62
N SER A 361 -2.45 17.02 -8.06
CA SER A 361 -1.05 17.22 -8.44
C SER A 361 -0.94 18.37 -9.46
N ASN A 362 0.04 19.25 -9.30
CA ASN A 362 0.20 20.42 -10.20
C ASN A 362 1.14 20.15 -11.40
N HIS A 363 1.55 18.90 -11.60
CA HIS A 363 2.46 18.46 -12.67
C HIS A 363 2.27 16.95 -12.97
N TYR A 364 2.93 16.39 -14.00
CA TYR A 364 2.78 14.98 -14.39
C TYR A 364 3.03 14.02 -13.23
N SER A 365 2.16 13.04 -13.07
CA SER A 365 2.32 11.86 -12.23
C SER A 365 2.20 10.60 -13.08
N ASN A 366 3.17 9.69 -13.02
CA ASN A 366 3.29 8.52 -13.91
C ASN A 366 3.62 7.24 -13.15
N ASN A 367 3.75 6.13 -13.89
CA ASN A 367 4.40 4.89 -13.48
C ASN A 367 3.92 4.33 -12.12
N ALA A 368 2.62 4.10 -12.02
CA ALA A 368 2.00 3.63 -10.79
C ALA A 368 2.13 2.11 -10.59
N ASN A 369 2.32 1.68 -9.33
CA ASN A 369 2.32 0.27 -8.92
C ASN A 369 1.43 0.06 -7.69
N LEU A 370 0.86 -1.15 -7.53
CA LEU A 370 -0.13 -1.49 -6.49
C LEU A 370 0.39 -2.58 -5.55
N SER A 371 0.11 -2.45 -4.25
CA SER A 371 0.22 -3.57 -3.31
C SER A 371 -0.77 -4.69 -3.66
N GLY A 372 -0.54 -5.89 -3.10
CA GLY A 372 -1.35 -7.07 -3.39
C GLY A 372 -2.83 -6.89 -3.02
N ASN A 373 -3.14 -6.24 -1.90
CA ASN A 373 -4.50 -5.87 -1.52
C ASN A 373 -5.03 -4.62 -2.26
N GLY A 374 -4.20 -3.95 -3.04
CA GLY A 374 -4.52 -2.73 -3.78
C GLY A 374 -4.75 -1.51 -2.90
N ARG A 375 -4.36 -1.52 -1.62
CA ARG A 375 -4.47 -0.39 -0.70
C ARG A 375 -3.41 0.68 -0.98
N TYR A 376 -2.17 0.26 -1.17
CA TYR A 376 -1.03 1.14 -1.34
C TYR A 376 -0.75 1.32 -2.83
N VAL A 377 -0.70 2.58 -3.27
CA VAL A 377 -0.32 2.97 -4.63
C VAL A 377 0.98 3.73 -4.56
N VAL A 378 2.03 3.22 -5.21
CA VAL A 378 3.27 3.98 -5.40
C VAL A 378 3.29 4.57 -6.80
N PHE A 379 3.81 5.78 -6.96
CA PHE A 379 3.91 6.44 -8.26
C PHE A 379 5.00 7.52 -8.23
N GLU A 380 5.48 7.93 -9.41
CA GLU A 380 6.37 9.08 -9.53
C GLU A 380 5.58 10.36 -9.80
N SER A 381 6.07 11.49 -9.31
CA SER A 381 5.49 12.79 -9.67
C SER A 381 6.52 13.90 -9.68
N TYR A 382 6.32 14.85 -10.60
CA TYR A 382 7.04 16.14 -10.65
C TYR A 382 6.35 17.22 -9.81
N ALA A 383 5.20 16.90 -9.20
CA ALA A 383 4.37 17.87 -8.52
C ALA A 383 4.99 18.30 -7.18
N ASP A 384 5.12 19.61 -6.97
CA ASP A 384 5.69 20.16 -5.73
C ASP A 384 4.66 20.36 -4.62
N ASN A 385 3.39 19.99 -4.88
CA ASN A 385 2.26 20.23 -3.98
C ASN A 385 1.64 18.95 -3.39
N LEU A 386 2.16 17.76 -3.71
CA LEU A 386 1.62 16.50 -3.18
C LEU A 386 1.91 16.32 -1.69
N VAL A 387 3.08 16.75 -1.24
CA VAL A 387 3.46 16.76 0.18
C VAL A 387 4.15 18.09 0.53
N PRO A 388 4.04 18.58 1.77
CA PRO A 388 4.79 19.74 2.22
C PRO A 388 6.30 19.54 2.09
N GLY A 389 7.02 20.60 1.70
CA GLY A 389 8.48 20.57 1.65
C GLY A 389 9.07 19.87 0.42
N ASP A 390 8.27 19.59 -0.61
CA ASP A 390 8.81 19.37 -1.95
C ASP A 390 9.44 20.64 -2.51
N THR A 391 10.77 20.63 -2.67
CA THR A 391 11.50 21.83 -3.08
C THR A 391 12.62 21.58 -4.08
N ASN A 392 12.85 20.33 -4.47
CA ASN A 392 13.98 19.96 -5.33
C ASN A 392 13.66 20.16 -6.84
N GLY A 393 12.38 20.18 -7.23
CA GLY A 393 11.94 20.41 -8.60
C GLY A 393 12.32 19.28 -9.56
N VAL A 394 12.41 18.05 -9.07
CA VAL A 394 12.69 16.82 -9.86
C VAL A 394 11.57 15.80 -9.65
N LEU A 395 11.65 14.62 -10.30
CA LEU A 395 10.73 13.52 -9.98
C LEU A 395 11.04 13.00 -8.58
N ASP A 396 9.99 12.73 -7.83
CA ASP A 396 10.05 12.02 -6.57
C ASP A 396 9.08 10.84 -6.57
N VAL A 397 9.37 9.85 -5.74
CA VAL A 397 8.50 8.68 -5.56
C VAL A 397 7.55 8.96 -4.40
N PHE A 398 6.26 8.74 -4.61
CA PHE A 398 5.20 8.93 -3.63
C PHE A 398 4.48 7.62 -3.37
N LEU A 399 3.96 7.48 -2.16
CA LEU A 399 3.10 6.40 -1.71
C LEU A 399 1.78 7.02 -1.25
N HIS A 400 0.67 6.59 -1.87
CA HIS A 400 -0.68 6.91 -1.46
C HIS A 400 -1.36 5.69 -0.81
N ASP A 401 -1.81 5.84 0.43
CA ASP A 401 -2.68 4.89 1.10
C ASP A 401 -4.14 5.21 0.75
N ARG A 402 -4.79 4.35 -0.03
CA ARG A 402 -6.16 4.57 -0.47
C ARG A 402 -7.18 4.48 0.67
N PHE A 403 -6.85 3.78 1.75
CA PHE A 403 -7.74 3.64 2.90
C PHE A 403 -7.81 4.95 3.68
N THR A 404 -6.67 5.45 4.15
CA THR A 404 -6.58 6.70 4.93
C THR A 404 -6.55 7.97 4.08
N GLY A 405 -6.29 7.86 2.76
CA GLY A 405 -6.02 9.01 1.90
C GLY A 405 -4.61 9.59 2.06
N GLU A 406 -3.78 8.97 2.91
CA GLU A 406 -2.44 9.44 3.22
C GLU A 406 -1.53 9.48 1.98
N ILE A 407 -0.70 10.51 1.81
CA ILE A 407 0.33 10.57 0.77
C ILE A 407 1.72 10.93 1.33
N SER A 408 2.73 10.09 1.13
CA SER A 408 4.10 10.32 1.64
C SER A 408 5.15 10.24 0.53
N ARG A 409 6.25 11.00 0.64
CA ARG A 409 7.40 10.90 -0.27
C ARG A 409 8.31 9.74 0.15
N VAL A 410 8.48 8.75 -0.71
CA VAL A 410 9.32 7.55 -0.50
C VAL A 410 10.81 7.86 -0.72
N SER A 411 11.13 8.74 -1.68
CA SER A 411 12.49 9.18 -2.05
C SER A 411 13.12 10.15 -1.03
N VAL A 412 13.17 9.73 0.22
CA VAL A 412 13.82 10.46 1.33
C VAL A 412 14.89 9.60 1.99
N ALA A 413 15.90 10.21 2.60
CA ALA A 413 16.85 9.52 3.45
C ALA A 413 16.21 9.06 4.78
N ASP A 414 16.90 8.23 5.57
CA ASP A 414 16.41 7.74 6.87
C ASP A 414 16.07 8.87 7.87
N ASN A 415 16.73 10.03 7.74
CA ASN A 415 16.48 11.21 8.56
C ASN A 415 15.34 12.10 8.01
N GLY A 416 14.59 11.64 7.00
CA GLY A 416 13.51 12.37 6.36
C GLY A 416 13.94 13.40 5.32
N SER A 417 15.24 13.62 5.08
CA SER A 417 15.68 14.61 4.08
C SER A 417 15.35 14.16 2.66
N GLN A 418 14.75 15.03 1.85
CA GLN A 418 14.45 14.78 0.43
C GLN A 418 15.72 14.42 -0.37
N GLY A 419 15.57 13.50 -1.33
CA GLY A 419 16.59 13.22 -2.34
C GLY A 419 16.97 14.48 -3.13
N ASN A 420 18.25 14.66 -3.40
CA ASN A 420 18.76 15.80 -4.16
C ASN A 420 18.84 15.55 -5.68
N GLY A 421 18.34 14.41 -6.13
CA GLY A 421 18.28 13.96 -7.51
C GLY A 421 16.91 13.35 -7.86
N SER A 422 16.67 13.14 -9.15
CA SER A 422 15.46 12.54 -9.70
C SER A 422 15.29 11.09 -9.23
N SER A 423 14.08 10.74 -8.83
CA SER A 423 13.69 9.41 -8.40
C SER A 423 12.31 9.05 -8.96
N PRO A 424 12.21 8.19 -9.99
CA PRO A 424 13.28 7.63 -10.81
C PRO A 424 13.73 8.58 -11.93
N ILE A 425 14.62 8.12 -12.82
CA ILE A 425 15.00 8.90 -14.00
C ILE A 425 13.86 8.90 -15.04
N PRO A 426 13.58 10.02 -15.75
CA PRO A 426 12.40 10.14 -16.63
C PRO A 426 12.39 9.24 -17.87
N ILE A 427 13.45 8.46 -18.12
CA ILE A 427 13.56 7.58 -19.29
C ILE A 427 14.14 6.24 -18.80
N GLY A 428 13.30 5.21 -18.73
CA GLY A 428 13.71 3.87 -18.34
C GLY A 428 13.75 3.60 -16.83
N GLY A 429 13.21 4.51 -16.00
CA GLY A 429 13.02 4.26 -14.57
C GLY A 429 11.86 3.31 -14.27
N ASN A 430 11.91 2.58 -13.16
CA ASN A 430 10.79 1.75 -12.70
C ASN A 430 10.57 1.84 -11.18
N ILE A 431 9.32 1.65 -10.75
CA ILE A 431 8.95 1.58 -9.33
C ILE A 431 8.18 0.27 -9.11
N ALA A 432 8.56 -0.47 -8.08
CA ALA A 432 7.90 -1.70 -7.69
C ALA A 432 7.60 -1.73 -6.19
N ILE A 433 6.49 -2.35 -5.79
CA ILE A 433 6.07 -2.50 -4.39
C ILE A 433 5.78 -3.96 -4.06
N SER A 434 6.18 -4.41 -2.87
CA SER A 434 5.86 -5.76 -2.39
C SER A 434 4.36 -5.94 -2.14
N ALA A 435 3.88 -7.18 -2.16
CA ALA A 435 2.45 -7.46 -2.05
C ALA A 435 1.84 -7.01 -0.72
N ASP A 436 2.63 -7.00 0.36
CA ASP A 436 2.24 -6.48 1.68
C ASP A 436 2.32 -4.94 1.82
N GLY A 437 2.74 -4.26 0.75
CA GLY A 437 2.90 -2.80 0.69
C GLY A 437 4.09 -2.26 1.47
N ARG A 438 5.01 -3.12 1.95
CA ARG A 438 6.07 -2.72 2.88
C ARG A 438 7.36 -2.26 2.20
N SER A 439 7.80 -2.96 1.17
CA SER A 439 9.07 -2.71 0.48
C SER A 439 8.80 -2.07 -0.87
N ILE A 440 9.40 -0.91 -1.11
CA ILE A 440 9.27 -0.16 -2.37
C ILE A 440 10.66 -0.07 -3.01
N ALA A 441 10.83 -0.65 -4.19
CA ALA A 441 12.05 -0.56 -4.98
C ALA A 441 11.92 0.55 -6.04
N PHE A 442 12.96 1.36 -6.18
CA PHE A 442 13.02 2.44 -7.17
C PHE A 442 14.48 2.78 -7.50
N ASP A 443 14.73 3.28 -8.70
CA ASP A 443 16.02 3.87 -9.07
C ASP A 443 16.08 5.37 -8.71
N SER A 444 17.30 5.88 -8.47
CA SER A 444 17.51 7.30 -8.16
C SER A 444 18.94 7.73 -8.48
N ASP A 445 19.12 8.96 -8.98
CA ASP A 445 20.43 9.62 -9.15
C ASP A 445 20.82 10.50 -7.94
N ALA A 446 20.04 10.44 -6.85
CA ALA A 446 20.29 11.20 -5.63
C ALA A 446 21.45 10.61 -4.81
N ASP A 447 22.47 11.42 -4.54
CA ASP A 447 23.66 10.99 -3.79
C ASP A 447 23.50 11.05 -2.25
N ASN A 448 22.32 11.48 -1.77
CA ASN A 448 22.06 11.72 -0.36
C ASN A 448 21.00 10.81 0.25
N LEU A 449 20.43 9.84 -0.49
CA LEU A 449 19.46 8.89 0.04
C LEU A 449 20.08 7.95 1.08
N VAL A 450 21.32 7.51 0.84
CA VAL A 450 22.10 6.70 1.79
C VAL A 450 23.50 7.29 1.97
N VAL A 451 24.10 7.06 3.12
CA VAL A 451 25.49 7.48 3.36
C VAL A 451 26.44 6.67 2.48
N GLY A 452 27.34 7.36 1.78
CA GLY A 452 28.38 6.73 0.97
C GLY A 452 27.97 6.41 -0.46
N ASP A 453 26.94 7.09 -0.98
CA ASP A 453 26.83 7.25 -2.43
C ASP A 453 27.97 8.11 -2.97
N THR A 454 28.75 7.56 -3.90
CA THR A 454 29.93 8.24 -4.43
C THR A 454 30.20 7.97 -5.90
N ASN A 455 29.43 7.12 -6.57
CA ASN A 455 29.68 6.72 -7.95
C ASN A 455 29.24 7.81 -8.95
N GLY A 456 28.28 8.67 -8.57
CA GLY A 456 27.71 9.71 -9.42
C GLY A 456 26.84 9.15 -10.55
N TYR A 457 26.31 7.94 -10.38
CA TYR A 457 25.39 7.27 -11.27
C TYR A 457 24.10 6.92 -10.52
N GLU A 458 23.05 6.68 -11.27
CA GLU A 458 21.80 6.14 -10.78
C GLU A 458 22.00 4.76 -10.13
N ASP A 459 21.36 4.57 -8.98
CA ASP A 459 21.42 3.36 -8.17
C ASP A 459 20.01 2.88 -7.85
N VAL A 460 19.90 1.59 -7.52
CA VAL A 460 18.63 1.00 -7.07
C VAL A 460 18.56 1.00 -5.57
N PHE A 461 17.46 1.53 -5.04
CA PHE A 461 17.16 1.62 -3.62
C PHE A 461 15.91 0.83 -3.29
N VAL A 462 15.83 0.35 -2.03
CA VAL A 462 14.58 -0.13 -1.45
C VAL A 462 14.29 0.68 -0.20
N ARG A 463 13.09 1.26 -0.16
CA ARG A 463 12.48 1.80 1.05
C ARG A 463 11.68 0.69 1.71
N ASP A 464 12.11 0.30 2.90
CA ASP A 464 11.35 -0.54 3.82
C ASP A 464 10.55 0.40 4.71
N LEU A 465 9.23 0.49 4.51
CA LEU A 465 8.35 1.20 5.42
C LEU A 465 8.34 0.42 6.74
N GLY A 466 8.47 1.13 7.87
CA GLY A 466 8.81 0.56 9.18
C GLY A 466 7.95 -0.64 9.60
N SER A 467 8.41 -1.36 10.63
CA SER A 467 7.57 -2.40 11.24
C SER A 467 6.23 -1.80 11.65
N ASP A 468 5.16 -2.61 11.47
CA ASP A 468 3.83 -2.35 12.02
C ASP A 468 3.99 -1.65 13.38
N PRO A 469 3.26 -0.56 13.67
CA PRO A 469 3.39 0.13 14.95
C PRO A 469 3.19 -0.85 16.09
N VAL A 470 3.73 -0.50 17.25
CA VAL A 470 3.60 -1.32 18.46
C VAL A 470 2.13 -1.45 18.82
N VAL A 471 1.47 -2.44 18.25
CA VAL A 471 0.17 -2.91 18.69
C VAL A 471 0.45 -3.72 19.93
N VAL A 472 0.13 -3.16 21.09
CA VAL A 472 0.00 -3.97 22.31
C VAL A 472 -1.14 -4.96 22.01
N PRO A 473 -0.89 -6.27 21.94
CA PRO A 473 -1.91 -7.20 21.51
C PRO A 473 -3.07 -7.21 22.51
N MET A 474 -4.27 -6.87 22.06
CA MET A 474 -5.49 -7.12 22.82
C MET A 474 -5.60 -8.61 23.18
N PRO A 475 -6.16 -8.97 24.35
CA PRO A 475 -6.67 -10.32 24.55
C PRO A 475 -7.90 -10.51 23.65
N VAL A 476 -7.70 -11.12 22.48
CA VAL A 476 -8.80 -11.56 21.59
C VAL A 476 -9.76 -12.45 22.39
N TRP A 477 -11.02 -12.04 22.48
CA TRP A 477 -12.05 -12.82 23.16
C TRP A 477 -12.33 -14.13 22.43
N VAL A 478 -12.15 -15.25 23.14
CA VAL A 478 -12.69 -16.55 22.76
C VAL A 478 -14.05 -16.69 23.43
N PRO A 479 -15.14 -17.01 22.69
CA PRO A 479 -16.42 -17.30 23.29
C PRO A 479 -16.31 -18.48 24.27
N GLY A 480 -16.34 -18.17 25.56
CA GLY A 480 -16.47 -19.14 26.65
C GLY A 480 -15.16 -19.78 27.10
N THR A 481 -14.48 -19.16 28.05
CA THR A 481 -14.29 -19.76 29.39
C THR A 481 -13.65 -18.71 30.32
N SER A 482 -14.39 -18.38 31.38
CA SER A 482 -13.84 -17.70 32.55
C SER A 482 -12.77 -18.58 33.18
N THR A 483 -11.49 -18.24 32.96
CA THR A 483 -10.43 -18.35 33.97
C THR A 483 -9.29 -17.39 33.61
N THR A 484 -9.02 -16.47 34.53
CA THR A 484 -7.87 -15.54 34.57
C THR A 484 -6.53 -16.16 34.16
N PRO A 485 -5.70 -15.50 33.33
CA PRO A 485 -4.27 -15.78 33.25
C PRO A 485 -3.46 -14.77 34.06
N SER A 486 -2.72 -15.25 35.04
CA SER A 486 -1.79 -14.47 35.88
C SER A 486 -0.35 -14.53 35.36
N ASP A 487 -0.12 -14.39 34.06
CA ASP A 487 1.24 -14.44 33.50
C ASP A 487 1.40 -13.50 32.27
N PRO A 488 2.13 -12.38 32.38
CA PRO A 488 2.28 -11.40 31.30
C PRO A 488 3.28 -11.82 30.19
N ASN A 489 3.74 -13.08 30.14
CA ASN A 489 4.79 -13.53 29.20
C ASN A 489 4.48 -14.80 28.39
N VAL A 490 3.21 -15.14 28.15
CA VAL A 490 2.85 -16.32 27.34
C VAL A 490 2.14 -15.94 26.04
N PHE A 491 2.92 -15.87 24.95
CA PHE A 491 2.42 -15.77 23.58
C PHE A 491 1.71 -17.08 23.19
N THR A 492 0.40 -17.00 22.93
CA THR A 492 -0.34 -18.10 22.30
C THR A 492 -0.97 -17.58 21.00
N ARG A 493 -0.52 -18.09 19.85
CA ARG A 493 -1.25 -17.93 18.58
C ARG A 493 -2.62 -18.60 18.75
N TYR A 494 -3.69 -17.82 18.74
CA TYR A 494 -5.05 -18.35 18.65
C TYR A 494 -5.48 -18.37 17.19
N TYR A 495 -5.56 -19.57 16.63
CA TYR A 495 -6.43 -19.84 15.49
C TYR A 495 -7.87 -19.72 15.97
N ILE A 496 -8.77 -19.22 15.11
CA ILE A 496 -10.21 -19.45 15.24
C ILE A 496 -10.39 -20.96 15.47
N GLY A 497 -10.87 -21.33 16.66
CA GLY A 497 -10.62 -22.65 17.25
C GLY A 497 -11.12 -23.81 16.39
N GLN A 498 -10.31 -24.87 16.25
CA GLN A 498 -10.83 -26.20 15.94
C GLN A 498 -11.37 -26.86 17.21
N PRO A 499 -12.67 -27.18 17.32
CA PRO A 499 -13.13 -28.16 18.28
C PRO A 499 -12.96 -29.57 17.70
N ALA A 500 -12.72 -30.54 18.58
CA ALA A 500 -12.64 -31.94 18.21
C ALA A 500 -13.91 -32.43 17.49
N ILE A 501 -13.71 -32.98 16.30
CA ILE A 501 -14.74 -33.51 15.39
C ILE A 501 -15.55 -34.61 16.09
N THR A 502 -16.88 -34.47 16.13
CA THR A 502 -17.80 -35.62 16.27
C THR A 502 -18.53 -35.79 14.94
N PRO A 503 -18.60 -36.99 14.33
CA PRO A 503 -19.21 -37.14 13.00
C PRO A 503 -20.74 -37.00 13.07
N GLY A 504 -21.31 -36.00 12.37
CA GLY A 504 -22.73 -36.06 11.97
C GLY A 504 -23.61 -34.80 12.09
N GLY A 505 -23.09 -33.61 12.40
CA GLY A 505 -23.90 -32.39 12.39
C GLY A 505 -23.07 -31.13 12.16
N GLN A 506 -23.43 -30.33 11.15
CA GLN A 506 -22.88 -28.98 10.98
C GLN A 506 -23.21 -28.17 12.25
N THR A 507 -22.17 -27.67 12.93
CA THR A 507 -22.31 -26.82 14.11
C THR A 507 -21.73 -25.46 13.74
N VAL A 508 -22.54 -24.41 13.91
CA VAL A 508 -22.12 -23.02 13.69
C VAL A 508 -21.00 -22.66 14.67
N VAL A 509 -19.91 -22.06 14.17
CA VAL A 509 -18.71 -21.74 14.98
C VAL A 509 -18.81 -20.34 15.60
N SER A 510 -19.47 -19.40 14.91
CA SER A 510 -19.79 -18.06 15.41
C SER A 510 -20.93 -17.42 14.61
N ASN A 511 -21.67 -16.50 15.25
CA ASN A 511 -22.63 -15.59 14.62
C ASN A 511 -22.19 -14.16 14.95
N PHE A 512 -22.14 -13.29 13.95
CA PHE A 512 -21.92 -11.86 14.17
C PHE A 512 -22.85 -11.02 13.29
N HIS A 513 -23.11 -9.79 13.76
CA HIS A 513 -23.90 -8.79 13.05
C HIS A 513 -22.98 -7.70 12.51
N LEU A 514 -23.01 -7.50 11.19
CA LEU A 514 -22.35 -6.40 10.49
C LEU A 514 -23.38 -5.33 10.14
N TYR A 515 -23.09 -4.09 10.52
CA TYR A 515 -23.84 -2.90 10.16
C TYR A 515 -23.05 -2.11 9.13
N VAL A 516 -23.70 -1.86 8.00
CA VAL A 516 -23.15 -1.04 6.93
C VAL A 516 -24.07 0.16 6.80
N LEU A 517 -23.53 1.32 7.14
CA LEU A 517 -24.21 2.61 6.99
C LEU A 517 -24.19 3.01 5.50
N SER A 518 -24.90 4.05 5.13
CA SER A 518 -24.93 4.57 3.77
C SER A 518 -23.73 5.49 3.52
N ALA A 519 -23.68 6.14 2.36
CA ALA A 519 -22.66 7.14 2.02
C ALA A 519 -23.11 8.57 2.37
N GLY A 520 -24.05 8.70 3.31
CA GLY A 520 -24.53 9.97 3.82
C GLY A 520 -24.74 9.84 5.32
N ASN A 521 -24.85 10.97 6.01
CA ASN A 521 -24.82 11.05 7.46
C ASN A 521 -25.84 10.15 8.16
N ASP A 522 -25.34 9.15 8.88
CA ASP A 522 -26.11 8.13 9.58
C ASP A 522 -25.90 8.18 11.10
N ARG A 523 -26.82 7.58 11.87
CA ARG A 523 -26.75 7.56 13.35
C ARG A 523 -27.14 6.20 13.92
N LEU A 524 -26.20 5.46 14.50
CA LEU A 524 -26.44 4.13 15.08
C LEU A 524 -26.30 4.17 16.61
N GLU A 525 -27.32 3.72 17.33
CA GLU A 525 -27.27 3.59 18.80
C GLU A 525 -27.40 2.10 19.20
N LEU A 526 -26.51 1.62 20.07
CA LEU A 526 -26.65 0.33 20.73
C LEU A 526 -27.39 0.52 22.05
N ALA A 527 -28.44 -0.28 22.27
CA ALA A 527 -29.26 -0.18 23.46
C ALA A 527 -29.33 -1.51 24.22
N ALA A 528 -29.04 -1.46 25.52
CA ALA A 528 -29.05 -2.61 26.42
C ALA A 528 -30.41 -3.33 26.60
N THR A 529 -31.52 -2.83 26.04
CA THR A 529 -32.84 -3.51 26.10
C THR A 529 -33.68 -3.32 24.83
N PRO A 530 -34.42 -4.36 24.37
CA PRO A 530 -35.22 -4.27 23.15
C PRO A 530 -36.54 -3.56 23.41
N ASP A 531 -36.83 -2.48 22.67
CA ASP A 531 -38.21 -1.99 22.49
C ASP A 531 -38.65 -2.22 21.02
N PRO A 532 -39.94 -2.52 20.77
CA PRO A 532 -40.40 -2.96 19.45
C PRO A 532 -40.51 -1.79 18.48
N ILE A 533 -39.84 -1.94 17.35
CA ILE A 533 -39.76 -1.01 16.21
C ILE A 533 -41.15 -0.57 15.70
N PRO A 534 -41.41 0.74 15.54
CA PRO A 534 -42.26 1.26 14.48
C PRO A 534 -41.43 1.99 13.39
N ALA A 535 -42.02 2.05 12.19
CA ALA A 535 -41.34 2.22 10.90
C ALA A 535 -40.67 3.58 10.55
N VAL A 536 -39.68 3.46 9.66
CA VAL A 536 -38.73 4.39 8.99
C VAL A 536 -39.32 5.70 8.41
N PRO A 537 -38.63 6.85 8.58
CA PRO A 537 -38.09 7.60 7.42
C PRO A 537 -36.74 8.34 7.65
N ASN A 538 -35.84 8.27 6.64
CA ASN A 538 -34.76 9.20 6.24
C ASN A 538 -33.86 9.91 7.28
N THR A 539 -33.68 9.31 8.43
CA THR A 539 -32.59 9.47 9.39
C THR A 539 -32.46 8.08 10.00
N ASP A 540 -31.45 7.30 9.62
CA ASP A 540 -31.33 5.88 10.01
C ASP A 540 -30.89 5.74 11.47
N SER A 541 -31.68 6.29 12.41
CA SER A 541 -31.54 6.08 13.86
C SER A 541 -31.92 4.64 14.21
N LEU A 542 -30.98 3.72 14.02
CA LEU A 542 -31.16 2.32 14.36
C LEU A 542 -30.81 2.10 15.84
N GLN A 543 -31.73 1.52 16.62
CA GLN A 543 -31.47 1.05 17.99
C GLN A 543 -31.34 -0.47 17.99
N GLN A 544 -30.16 -1.01 18.32
CA GLN A 544 -29.90 -2.46 18.22
C GLN A 544 -29.08 -3.02 19.38
N ALA A 545 -29.19 -4.32 19.62
CA ALA A 545 -28.45 -5.03 20.67
C ALA A 545 -27.54 -6.09 20.05
N ASN A 546 -26.32 -6.24 20.58
CA ASN A 546 -25.28 -7.20 20.12
C ASN A 546 -24.72 -6.88 18.73
N ALA A 547 -24.45 -5.61 18.44
CA ALA A 547 -23.65 -5.31 17.26
C ALA A 547 -22.24 -5.85 17.43
N CYS A 548 -21.71 -6.44 16.37
CA CYS A 548 -20.35 -6.94 16.42
C CYS A 548 -19.42 -6.10 15.56
N TRP A 549 -19.88 -5.40 14.50
CA TRP A 549 -19.08 -4.64 13.53
C TRP A 549 -19.90 -3.50 12.89
N VAL A 550 -19.33 -2.29 12.76
CA VAL A 550 -19.97 -1.11 12.12
C VAL A 550 -19.04 -0.47 11.09
N VAL A 551 -19.54 -0.19 9.89
CA VAL A 551 -18.77 0.45 8.79
C VAL A 551 -19.61 1.54 8.10
N GLY A 552 -19.12 2.77 8.09
CA GLY A 552 -19.59 3.90 7.29
C GLY A 552 -19.17 3.76 5.82
N LEU A 553 -20.02 4.12 4.86
CA LEU A 553 -19.60 4.19 3.44
C LEU A 553 -19.26 5.63 3.01
N GLY A 554 -19.29 6.57 3.97
CA GLY A 554 -19.03 8.01 3.85
C GLY A 554 -20.15 8.88 4.44
N GLY A 555 -19.94 10.18 4.55
CA GLY A 555 -20.84 11.10 5.25
C GLY A 555 -20.43 11.27 6.72
N ASP A 556 -20.98 12.27 7.41
CA ASP A 556 -20.68 12.48 8.84
C ASP A 556 -21.56 11.55 9.69
N ASP A 557 -21.01 10.44 10.17
CA ASP A 557 -21.72 9.38 10.88
C ASP A 557 -21.59 9.51 12.42
N GLU A 558 -22.61 9.09 13.16
CA GLU A 558 -22.60 9.05 14.62
C GLU A 558 -22.88 7.64 15.13
N PHE A 559 -21.92 7.03 15.83
CA PHE A 559 -22.07 5.73 16.49
C PHE A 559 -22.05 5.90 18.00
N ILE A 560 -23.02 5.28 18.68
CA ILE A 560 -23.11 5.22 20.14
C ILE A 560 -23.22 3.74 20.53
N GLY A 561 -22.19 3.22 21.18
CA GLY A 561 -22.09 1.88 21.73
C GLY A 561 -22.82 1.72 23.07
N ASP A 562 -22.78 0.51 23.60
CA ASP A 562 -23.29 0.17 24.93
C ASP A 562 -22.19 -0.45 25.79
N ASP A 563 -22.45 -0.77 27.06
CA ASP A 563 -21.42 -1.32 27.97
C ASP A 563 -20.94 -2.75 27.58
N ASN A 564 -21.49 -3.37 26.51
CA ASN A 564 -21.35 -4.82 26.27
C ASN A 564 -21.81 -5.23 24.86
N PRO A 565 -21.04 -4.96 23.77
CA PRO A 565 -19.72 -5.60 23.59
C PRO A 565 -18.65 -4.77 22.83
N ASN A 566 -17.40 -5.25 22.82
CA ASN A 566 -16.33 -4.75 21.94
C ASN A 566 -16.80 -4.63 20.47
N VAL A 567 -16.94 -3.42 19.93
CA VAL A 567 -17.40 -3.18 18.55
C VAL A 567 -16.31 -2.51 17.71
N PRO A 568 -15.71 -3.22 16.75
CA PRO A 568 -14.94 -2.59 15.68
C PRO A 568 -15.82 -1.67 14.84
N CYS A 569 -15.40 -0.40 14.75
CA CYS A 569 -16.08 0.67 14.03
C CYS A 569 -15.12 1.34 13.03
N SER A 570 -15.61 1.68 11.84
CA SER A 570 -14.86 2.43 10.83
C SER A 570 -15.75 3.47 10.14
N GLY A 571 -15.32 4.73 10.09
CA GLY A 571 -16.09 5.86 9.55
C GLY A 571 -15.87 6.13 8.06
N ASN A 572 -14.64 5.92 7.59
CA ASN A 572 -14.19 6.13 6.21
C ASN A 572 -14.07 7.61 5.78
N GLN A 573 -15.10 8.24 5.24
CA GLN A 573 -15.01 9.60 4.68
C GLN A 573 -16.07 10.47 5.35
N GLY A 574 -15.71 11.58 5.97
CA GLY A 574 -16.66 12.46 6.66
C GLY A 574 -16.24 12.70 8.10
N ALA A 575 -16.84 13.69 8.74
CA ALA A 575 -16.50 14.03 10.13
C ALA A 575 -17.30 13.13 11.09
N ASP A 576 -16.73 11.98 11.44
CA ASP A 576 -17.40 10.92 12.16
C ASP A 576 -17.28 11.07 13.68
N ARG A 577 -18.27 10.54 14.41
CA ARG A 577 -18.31 10.59 15.88
C ARG A 577 -18.65 9.25 16.50
N PHE A 578 -17.71 8.65 17.21
CA PHE A 578 -17.88 7.35 17.89
C PHE A 578 -17.81 7.49 19.41
N GLU A 579 -18.88 7.08 20.10
CA GLU A 579 -18.91 6.84 21.54
C GLU A 579 -18.96 5.32 21.76
N LEU A 580 -17.87 4.66 22.13
CA LEU A 580 -17.77 3.20 22.11
C LEU A 580 -18.38 2.53 23.35
N GLY A 581 -18.34 3.20 24.51
CA GLY A 581 -19.09 2.80 25.70
C GLY A 581 -18.23 2.02 26.70
N GLY A 582 -18.47 0.73 26.86
CA GLY A 582 -17.64 -0.09 27.74
C GLY A 582 -17.19 -1.35 27.01
N GLY A 583 -15.92 -1.72 27.11
CA GLY A 583 -15.36 -2.80 26.32
C GLY A 583 -13.90 -2.54 25.99
N ALA A 584 -13.26 -3.48 25.31
CA ALA A 584 -11.99 -3.23 24.64
C ALA A 584 -12.29 -3.03 23.15
N ASP A 585 -12.49 -1.78 22.76
CA ASP A 585 -13.05 -1.38 21.48
C ASP A 585 -11.96 -1.05 20.44
N LEU A 586 -12.40 -1.01 19.17
CA LEU A 586 -11.57 -0.61 18.04
C LEU A 586 -12.33 0.43 17.23
N ALA A 587 -11.80 1.64 17.14
CA ALA A 587 -12.36 2.70 16.31
C ALA A 587 -11.34 3.22 15.30
N ILE A 588 -11.82 3.39 14.08
CA ILE A 588 -11.08 4.01 12.98
C ILE A 588 -11.93 5.15 12.45
N GLY A 589 -11.49 6.40 12.61
CA GLY A 589 -12.16 7.58 12.07
C GLY A 589 -12.19 7.52 10.54
N GLY A 590 -11.04 7.79 9.92
CA GLY A 590 -10.88 7.63 8.48
C GLY A 590 -10.26 8.86 7.84
N ARG A 591 -11.05 9.59 7.06
CA ARG A 591 -10.69 10.85 6.42
C ARG A 591 -11.59 11.93 6.97
N ASP A 592 -11.04 13.14 7.10
CA ASP A 592 -11.68 14.32 7.69
C ASP A 592 -11.60 14.32 9.22
N ALA A 593 -12.17 15.32 9.89
CA ALA A 593 -11.97 15.53 11.32
C ALA A 593 -12.95 14.70 12.17
N ASP A 594 -12.42 13.72 12.89
CA ASP A 594 -13.19 12.72 13.64
C ASP A 594 -13.15 12.92 15.16
N GLU A 595 -14.19 12.45 15.86
CA GLU A 595 -14.24 12.40 17.33
C GLU A 595 -14.45 10.95 17.80
N LEU A 596 -13.42 10.36 18.41
CA LEU A 596 -13.41 8.97 18.90
C LEU A 596 -13.31 8.95 20.43
N LEU A 597 -14.31 8.35 21.09
CA LEU A 597 -14.45 8.30 22.54
C LEU A 597 -14.57 6.83 22.98
N GLY A 598 -13.48 6.27 23.50
CA GLY A 598 -13.37 4.87 23.96
C GLY A 598 -14.19 4.58 25.22
N HIS A 599 -14.17 5.54 26.15
CA HIS A 599 -14.85 5.52 27.45
C HIS A 599 -14.25 4.53 28.46
N GLY A 600 -14.44 3.22 28.35
CA GLY A 600 -13.98 2.33 29.42
C GLY A 600 -13.62 0.93 28.95
N GLY A 601 -12.43 0.48 29.31
CA GLY A 601 -11.76 -0.75 28.92
C GLY A 601 -10.56 -0.42 28.02
N ASP A 602 -9.83 -1.43 27.54
CA ASP A 602 -8.55 -1.22 26.86
C ASP A 602 -8.77 -1.02 25.35
N ASP A 603 -8.78 0.23 24.89
CA ASP A 603 -9.24 0.63 23.56
C ASP A 603 -8.10 0.88 22.55
N LEU A 604 -8.42 0.70 21.26
CA LEU A 604 -7.56 1.09 20.13
C LEU A 604 -8.30 2.12 19.28
N LEU A 605 -7.86 3.37 19.35
CA LEU A 605 -8.46 4.50 18.62
C LEU A 605 -7.47 5.02 17.58
N ALA A 606 -7.90 5.09 16.31
CA ALA A 606 -7.12 5.64 15.21
C ALA A 606 -7.91 6.72 14.48
N GLY A 607 -7.48 7.97 14.56
CA GLY A 607 -8.08 9.10 13.84
C GLY A 607 -7.86 8.98 12.33
N ASN A 608 -6.62 8.70 11.95
CA ASN A 608 -6.11 8.69 10.58
C ASN A 608 -5.99 10.11 10.01
N ALA A 609 -6.58 10.44 8.86
CA ALA A 609 -6.29 11.73 8.21
C ALA A 609 -7.34 12.75 8.62
N GLY A 610 -6.95 13.85 9.26
CA GLY A 610 -7.95 14.74 9.84
C GLY A 610 -7.41 15.84 10.72
N THR A 611 -8.25 16.30 11.63
CA THR A 611 -7.82 17.00 12.84
C THR A 611 -8.70 16.42 13.92
N ASP A 612 -8.19 15.37 14.54
CA ASP A 612 -9.01 14.41 15.23
C ASP A 612 -8.98 14.65 16.73
N ARG A 613 -10.04 14.20 17.40
CA ARG A 613 -10.13 14.19 18.85
C ARG A 613 -10.32 12.76 19.33
N LEU A 614 -9.30 12.24 20.02
CA LEU A 614 -9.31 10.89 20.59
C LEU A 614 -9.30 10.98 22.13
N ASP A 615 -10.21 10.27 22.78
CA ASP A 615 -10.31 10.14 24.25
C ASP A 615 -10.42 8.65 24.59
N GLY A 616 -9.37 8.06 25.18
CA GLY A 616 -9.33 6.65 25.58
C GLY A 616 -10.31 6.36 26.71
N GLY A 617 -10.14 7.07 27.83
CA GLY A 617 -11.04 7.00 28.98
C GLY A 617 -10.44 6.20 30.13
N ASP A 618 -11.15 5.21 30.65
CA ASP A 618 -10.66 4.33 31.72
C ASP A 618 -10.10 3.03 31.10
N GLY A 619 -8.81 2.77 31.11
CA GLY A 619 -8.25 1.58 30.46
C GLY A 619 -6.78 1.71 30.16
N ALA A 620 -6.15 0.66 29.64
CA ALA A 620 -4.84 0.81 29.01
C ALA A 620 -5.02 0.97 27.50
N ASP A 621 -5.06 2.22 27.04
CA ASP A 621 -5.50 2.58 25.71
C ASP A 621 -4.33 2.82 24.74
N SER A 622 -4.60 2.65 23.45
CA SER A 622 -3.66 2.98 22.36
C SER A 622 -4.31 3.96 21.40
N LEU A 623 -3.81 5.19 21.39
CA LEU A 623 -4.34 6.31 20.63
C LEU A 623 -3.37 6.71 19.52
N PHE A 624 -3.85 6.71 18.29
CA PHE A 624 -3.12 7.10 17.08
C PHE A 624 -3.86 8.26 16.43
N GLY A 625 -3.29 9.47 16.49
CA GLY A 625 -3.87 10.68 15.88
C GLY A 625 -3.92 10.49 14.37
N GLY A 626 -2.76 10.28 13.78
CA GLY A 626 -2.61 10.03 12.36
C GLY A 626 -2.00 11.25 11.69
N ARG A 627 -2.61 11.80 10.66
CA ARG A 627 -2.18 13.06 10.08
C ARG A 627 -3.12 14.16 10.48
N GLY A 628 -2.58 15.28 10.95
CA GLY A 628 -3.40 16.39 11.33
C GLY A 628 -2.81 17.24 12.43
N GLY A 629 -3.68 17.81 13.24
CA GLY A 629 -3.28 18.55 14.43
C GLY A 629 -4.15 18.07 15.56
N ASP A 630 -3.85 16.88 16.05
CA ASP A 630 -4.81 16.06 16.77
C ASP A 630 -4.78 16.34 18.27
N ILE A 631 -5.87 15.99 18.95
CA ILE A 631 -5.97 16.08 20.40
C ILE A 631 -6.19 14.67 20.93
N LEU A 632 -5.16 14.12 21.58
CA LEU A 632 -5.18 12.79 22.19
C LEU A 632 -5.20 12.90 23.71
N GLN A 633 -6.13 12.19 24.33
CA GLN A 633 -6.29 12.10 25.78
C GLN A 633 -6.37 10.63 26.19
N GLY A 634 -5.36 10.13 26.91
CA GLY A 634 -5.32 8.74 27.41
C GLY A 634 -6.40 8.50 28.45
N GLY A 635 -6.24 9.11 29.62
CA GLY A 635 -7.25 9.09 30.68
C GLY A 635 -6.74 8.42 31.94
N ASN A 636 -7.43 7.41 32.45
CA ASN A 636 -6.96 6.62 33.59
C ASN A 636 -6.43 5.27 33.10
N GLY A 637 -5.14 5.03 33.29
CA GLY A 637 -4.51 3.74 33.03
C GLY A 637 -3.18 3.94 32.32
N ALA A 638 -2.59 2.87 31.80
CA ALA A 638 -1.25 2.97 31.22
C ALA A 638 -1.36 3.08 29.70
N ASP A 639 -1.33 4.30 29.19
CA ASP A 639 -1.73 4.58 27.81
C ASP A 639 -0.53 4.76 26.87
N VAL A 640 -0.77 4.54 25.58
CA VAL A 640 0.18 4.84 24.49
C VAL A 640 -0.44 5.88 23.58
N LEU A 641 0.18 7.05 23.51
CA LEU A 641 -0.27 8.17 22.69
C LEU A 641 0.75 8.45 21.59
N ASN A 642 0.31 8.31 20.34
CA ASN A 642 1.08 8.65 19.15
C ASN A 642 0.29 9.64 18.30
N GLY A 643 0.71 10.90 18.29
CA GLY A 643 0.07 11.90 17.43
C GLY A 643 0.33 11.68 15.93
N ASP A 644 1.40 10.94 15.60
CA ASP A 644 1.86 10.75 14.23
C ASP A 644 2.32 12.05 13.54
N LEU A 645 1.76 12.44 12.39
CA LEU A 645 2.24 13.56 11.58
C LEU A 645 1.42 14.83 11.84
N GLY A 646 2.13 15.90 12.20
CA GLY A 646 1.56 17.23 12.37
C GLY A 646 1.57 17.66 13.84
N GLN A 647 0.84 18.73 14.17
CA GLN A 647 0.96 19.38 15.48
C GLN A 647 -0.07 18.88 16.48
N ASP A 648 0.32 17.89 17.27
CA ASP A 648 -0.60 17.21 18.17
C ASP A 648 -0.49 17.71 19.61
N ILE A 649 -1.59 17.59 20.35
CA ILE A 649 -1.68 17.84 21.79
C ILE A 649 -1.93 16.49 22.47
N LEU A 650 -0.96 16.04 23.26
CA LEU A 650 -0.98 14.74 23.92
C LEU A 650 -1.12 14.91 25.44
N THR A 651 -2.16 14.29 26.02
CA THR A 651 -2.44 14.29 27.46
C THR A 651 -2.53 12.84 27.95
N GLY A 652 -1.59 12.41 28.79
CA GLY A 652 -1.57 11.02 29.27
C GLY A 652 -2.68 10.76 30.30
N GLY A 653 -2.83 11.68 31.24
CA GLY A 653 -3.78 11.55 32.34
C GLY A 653 -3.11 11.00 33.60
N GLY A 654 -3.63 9.91 34.15
CA GLY A 654 -3.10 9.28 35.36
C GLY A 654 -2.49 7.92 35.07
N ASP A 655 -1.61 7.46 35.96
CA ASP A 655 -0.79 6.25 35.80
C ASP A 655 0.39 6.46 34.83
N SER A 656 0.89 5.42 34.16
CA SER A 656 2.22 5.44 33.52
C SER A 656 2.11 5.39 32.01
N ASP A 657 2.29 6.54 31.37
CA ASP A 657 2.01 6.67 29.94
C ASP A 657 3.25 6.67 29.05
N ILE A 658 3.05 6.38 27.76
CA ILE A 658 4.06 6.46 26.72
C ILE A 658 3.62 7.46 25.64
N PHE A 659 4.38 8.54 25.51
CA PHE A 659 4.20 9.53 24.45
C PHE A 659 5.20 9.28 23.32
N VAL A 660 4.73 8.98 22.13
CA VAL A 660 5.57 8.69 20.97
C VAL A 660 5.91 9.98 20.22
N LEU A 661 7.21 10.27 20.08
CA LEU A 661 7.71 11.38 19.28
C LEU A 661 8.51 10.86 18.08
N ARG A 662 8.25 11.42 16.91
CA ARG A 662 8.82 10.95 15.64
C ARG A 662 9.94 11.86 15.16
N SER A 663 10.97 11.26 14.55
CA SER A 663 12.13 11.99 14.01
C SER A 663 12.07 12.27 12.51
N ASP A 664 11.09 11.70 11.80
CA ASP A 664 10.80 12.01 10.40
C ASP A 664 9.93 13.26 10.23
N GLU A 665 9.38 13.75 11.34
CA GLU A 665 8.72 15.03 11.43
C GLU A 665 9.75 16.17 11.36
N VAL A 666 10.19 16.49 10.13
CA VAL A 666 11.12 17.60 9.91
C VAL A 666 10.35 18.91 10.07
N ALA A 667 10.23 19.37 11.32
CA ALA A 667 9.90 20.77 11.60
C ALA A 667 10.95 21.64 10.90
N VAL A 668 10.55 22.34 9.84
CA VAL A 668 11.39 23.28 9.09
C VAL A 668 12.12 24.21 10.07
N SER A 669 13.43 24.33 9.89
CA SER A 669 14.46 24.80 10.85
C SER A 669 14.33 26.22 11.44
N SER A 670 13.15 26.83 11.47
CA SER A 670 12.98 28.17 12.04
C SER A 670 11.63 28.48 12.67
N LEU A 671 10.63 27.59 12.61
CA LEU A 671 9.36 27.75 13.32
C LEU A 671 8.99 26.38 13.90
N LEU A 672 8.51 26.31 15.14
CA LEU A 672 7.99 25.11 15.82
C LEU A 672 6.72 24.53 15.16
N VAL A 673 6.58 24.73 13.84
CA VAL A 673 5.47 24.24 13.04
C VAL A 673 5.76 22.76 12.81
N GLY A 674 5.09 21.90 13.57
CA GLY A 674 5.23 20.44 13.55
C GLY A 674 5.20 19.88 14.97
N ALA A 675 6.17 20.26 15.81
CA ALA A 675 6.41 19.60 17.09
C ALA A 675 5.18 19.39 18.00
N ASN A 676 4.94 18.12 18.36
CA ASN A 676 3.92 17.68 19.31
C ASN A 676 4.09 18.28 20.71
N ALA A 677 2.97 18.57 21.39
CA ALA A 677 2.93 19.13 22.73
C ALA A 677 2.39 18.11 23.75
N ILE A 678 3.27 17.61 24.62
CA ILE A 678 2.89 16.79 25.77
C ILE A 678 2.58 17.72 26.94
N VAL A 679 1.33 17.70 27.43
CA VAL A 679 0.82 18.76 28.33
C VAL A 679 0.88 18.46 29.82
N ASP A 680 1.02 17.19 30.22
CA ASP A 680 0.91 16.75 31.61
C ASP A 680 2.00 15.76 32.08
N PHE A 681 3.08 15.58 31.32
CA PHE A 681 4.16 14.62 31.61
C PHE A 681 4.60 14.60 33.07
N ASN A 682 4.49 13.43 33.70
CA ASN A 682 4.79 13.18 35.10
C ASN A 682 5.65 11.92 35.32
N ALA A 683 6.96 12.13 35.36
CA ALA A 683 7.91 11.05 35.66
C ALA A 683 7.75 10.37 37.04
N ALA A 684 6.94 10.93 37.95
CA ALA A 684 6.64 10.27 39.23
C ALA A 684 5.54 9.21 39.10
N GLU A 685 4.65 9.35 38.11
CA GLU A 685 3.58 8.39 37.82
C GLU A 685 4.09 7.25 36.91
N GLY A 686 5.08 7.53 36.08
CA GLY A 686 5.83 6.52 35.34
C GLY A 686 6.12 6.91 33.89
N ASP A 687 5.66 8.08 33.48
CA ASP A 687 5.65 8.54 32.09
C ASP A 687 6.99 8.45 31.39
N ARG A 688 6.89 8.08 30.12
CA ARG A 688 8.02 7.89 29.22
C ARG A 688 7.77 8.50 27.85
N ILE A 689 8.87 8.89 27.24
CA ILE A 689 8.91 9.39 25.86
C ILE A 689 9.49 8.30 24.97
N GLY A 690 8.68 7.84 24.03
CA GLY A 690 9.08 6.94 22.96
C GLY A 690 9.76 7.68 21.82
N LEU A 691 10.87 7.15 21.32
CA LEU A 691 11.54 7.69 20.13
C LEU A 691 11.49 6.66 19.01
N THR A 692 11.09 7.09 17.81
CA THR A 692 11.07 6.25 16.59
C THR A 692 12.25 6.59 15.66
N GLY A 693 12.33 5.91 14.50
CA GLY A 693 13.31 6.23 13.45
C GLY A 693 14.77 5.95 13.83
N GLY A 694 15.01 5.06 14.80
CA GLY A 694 16.36 4.76 15.28
C GLY A 694 17.01 5.86 16.13
N THR A 695 16.27 6.93 16.45
CA THR A 695 16.74 8.05 17.27
C THR A 695 17.04 7.60 18.69
N GLN A 696 18.21 7.97 19.21
CA GLN A 696 18.62 7.64 20.57
C GLN A 696 18.67 8.89 21.45
N PHE A 697 18.59 8.70 22.76
CA PHE A 697 18.75 9.80 23.73
C PHE A 697 20.05 10.60 23.53
N SER A 698 21.12 9.97 23.04
CA SER A 698 22.39 10.63 22.75
C SER A 698 22.32 11.67 21.62
N ASP A 699 21.30 11.57 20.78
CA ASP A 699 21.08 12.41 19.61
C ASP A 699 20.27 13.67 19.95
N LEU A 700 19.84 13.80 21.21
CA LEU A 700 18.97 14.89 21.66
C LEU A 700 19.74 16.04 22.33
N ILE A 701 19.15 17.22 22.23
CA ILE A 701 19.43 18.40 23.04
C ILE A 701 18.11 18.97 23.59
N PHE A 702 18.20 19.61 24.76
CA PHE A 702 17.04 20.11 25.50
C PHE A 702 17.21 21.59 25.82
N GLU A 703 16.16 22.36 25.65
CA GLU A 703 16.12 23.77 26.03
C GLU A 703 14.79 24.16 26.66
N GLU A 704 14.81 25.24 27.43
CA GLU A 704 13.60 25.79 28.02
C GLU A 704 12.81 26.57 26.96
N PHE A 705 11.51 26.36 26.92
CA PHE A 705 10.61 26.97 25.94
C PHE A 705 9.35 27.53 26.61
N GLU A 706 8.87 28.69 26.17
CA GLU A 706 7.57 29.23 26.61
C GLU A 706 6.46 28.66 25.72
N LEU A 707 5.73 27.69 26.25
CA LEU A 707 4.57 27.11 25.58
C LEU A 707 3.31 27.91 25.93
N SER A 708 2.66 28.48 24.91
CA SER A 708 1.38 29.15 25.04
C SER A 708 0.26 28.29 24.47
N LEU A 709 -0.43 27.54 25.33
CA LEU A 709 -1.59 26.72 24.97
C LEU A 709 -2.84 27.29 25.65
N ASP A 710 -3.98 27.37 24.94
CA ASP A 710 -5.28 27.82 25.47
C ASP A 710 -5.27 29.18 26.19
N GLY A 711 -4.42 30.10 25.75
CA GLY A 711 -4.25 31.42 26.37
C GLY A 711 -3.52 31.39 27.72
N THR A 712 -2.94 30.25 28.11
CA THR A 712 -2.05 30.11 29.25
C THR A 712 -0.61 29.91 28.80
N THR A 713 0.30 30.75 29.28
CA THR A 713 1.73 30.57 29.08
C THR A 713 2.32 29.73 30.22
N SER A 714 3.04 28.68 29.84
CA SER A 714 3.74 27.77 30.75
C SER A 714 5.17 27.52 30.25
N VAL A 715 6.02 27.04 31.15
CA VAL A 715 7.38 26.63 30.78
C VAL A 715 7.34 25.15 30.40
N ALA A 716 7.85 24.84 29.22
CA ALA A 716 8.02 23.49 28.70
C ALA A 716 9.50 23.23 28.38
N THR A 717 9.84 21.96 28.25
CA THR A 717 11.14 21.53 27.71
C THR A 717 10.98 21.18 26.25
N ALA A 718 11.71 21.87 25.38
CA ALA A 718 11.79 21.51 23.97
C ALA A 718 12.82 20.39 23.78
N ILE A 719 12.43 19.35 23.03
CA ILE A 719 13.30 18.25 22.62
C ILE A 719 13.69 18.46 21.17
N GLN A 720 14.99 18.47 20.89
CA GLN A 720 15.52 18.78 19.56
C GLN A 720 16.59 17.78 19.13
N LEU A 721 16.64 17.45 17.85
CA LEU A 721 17.72 16.67 17.26
C LEU A 721 19.01 17.49 17.18
N ARG A 722 20.10 16.92 17.68
CA ARG A 722 21.44 17.52 17.68
C ARG A 722 21.97 17.72 16.26
N ASN A 723 21.64 16.81 15.33
CA ASN A 723 21.96 16.92 13.92
C ASN A 723 20.73 17.42 13.16
N GLY A 724 20.72 18.68 12.74
CA GLY A 724 19.64 19.26 11.93
C GLY A 724 18.77 20.29 12.64
N GLY A 725 18.69 20.25 13.98
CA GLY A 725 17.97 21.26 14.76
C GLY A 725 16.44 21.19 14.66
N ALA A 726 15.87 20.10 14.15
CA ALA A 726 14.43 19.87 14.16
C ALA A 726 13.94 19.62 15.59
N TYR A 727 12.79 20.19 15.94
CA TYR A 727 12.12 19.95 17.21
C TYR A 727 11.25 18.70 17.08
N LEU A 728 11.41 17.76 18.01
CA LEU A 728 10.63 16.52 18.08
C LEU A 728 9.36 16.69 18.93
N GLY A 729 9.38 17.63 19.88
CA GLY A 729 8.25 17.84 20.77
C GLY A 729 8.54 18.83 21.89
N LEU A 730 7.47 19.29 22.52
CA LEU A 730 7.46 20.17 23.68
C LEU A 730 6.86 19.40 24.86
N VAL A 731 7.56 19.36 25.98
CA VAL A 731 7.17 18.56 27.15
C VAL A 731 6.96 19.46 28.35
N ARG A 732 5.71 19.58 28.80
CA ARG A 732 5.36 20.29 30.03
C ARG A 732 5.39 19.32 31.21
N GLY A 733 5.89 19.78 32.36
CA GLY A 733 5.95 18.98 33.60
C GLY A 733 7.36 18.52 34.00
N VAL A 734 8.32 18.60 33.08
CA VAL A 734 9.74 18.32 33.33
C VAL A 734 10.62 19.46 32.82
N THR A 735 11.70 19.79 33.52
CA THR A 735 12.67 20.80 33.10
C THR A 735 13.84 20.18 32.32
N PRO A 736 14.56 20.94 31.47
CA PRO A 736 15.63 20.41 30.63
C PRO A 736 16.71 19.65 31.41
N GLU A 737 17.06 20.13 32.61
CA GLU A 737 18.07 19.49 33.47
C GLU A 737 17.60 18.20 34.18
N ASN A 738 16.29 17.95 34.23
CA ASN A 738 15.72 16.78 34.89
C ASN A 738 15.36 15.64 33.91
N LEU A 739 15.26 15.94 32.61
CA LEU A 739 15.16 14.92 31.57
C LEU A 739 16.42 14.04 31.56
N ASN A 740 16.22 12.73 31.56
CA ASN A 740 17.31 11.76 31.53
C ASN A 740 16.90 10.48 30.81
N ALA A 741 17.89 9.66 30.44
CA ALA A 741 17.69 8.50 29.59
C ALA A 741 16.68 7.46 30.13
N SER A 742 16.38 7.39 31.43
CA SER A 742 15.40 6.42 31.95
C SER A 742 13.94 6.83 31.74
N MET A 743 13.71 8.10 31.39
CA MET A 743 12.41 8.67 30.98
C MET A 743 12.16 8.46 29.48
N PHE A 744 13.08 7.81 28.76
CA PHE A 744 12.92 7.48 27.36
C PHE A 744 12.79 5.97 27.18
N ALA A 745 11.97 5.56 26.22
CA ALA A 745 11.86 4.19 25.75
C ALA A 745 12.34 4.12 24.30
N LEU A 746 13.12 3.07 23.97
CA LEU A 746 13.22 2.67 22.56
C LEU A 746 11.94 1.94 22.22
N ILE A 747 11.27 2.39 21.16
CA ILE A 747 10.07 1.79 20.59
C ILE A 747 10.46 1.03 19.33
#